data_AF-A0AAV3Z0Z9-F1
#
_entry.id   AF-A0AAV3Z0Z9-F1
#
_cell.length_a   1.000
_cell.length_b   1.000
_cell.length_c   1.000
_cell.angle_alpha   90.00
_cell.angle_beta   90.00
_cell.angle_gamma   90.00
#
_symmetry.space_group_name_H-M   'P 1'
#
loop_
_entity.id
_entity.type
_entity.pdbx_description
1 polymer ?
#
loop_
_entity_poly.entity_id
_entity_poly.type
_entity_poly.pdbx_seq_one_letter_code
_entity_poly.pdbx_strand_id
1 'polypeptide(L)'
;MSRYFGAGDDGNDHAKDDDNDKGDDGTDNGSSDHLNSNTSSSLSYLKDNKDLERKEEEERQEHIEHSVKRKLHKWHTHGLAAMLEDHDGMGHDGDMTDDMMVTSDKDSIKTGDVLTLLEAKYSTLQDRVLMELASRVASMDSEKLEIFNKVKKMLSKARKNRLQDEDLSQMLEKTALPVTLLGLLGDLADAEKGRRQEFETLGKELLEQGKSEPDVDNHLRGVYNQIVQGEQTCDVVLDQLDMRLKAEREAVLSALHNQQRQQDGLSSTQALHLHYCCLLRQLHLLQEEDHMTLAGLAVGLAERAQVYKPQRYDWDRDRSEQLASRRLEVRVGRRQVKRSTANIDLDTLERVGPVELRTRLVEELEQAQFLEREAMVQFLQGSEAQTYQEAVSGLSLETRQKKIRNLRSRRQECLSLSNWATNQKLLAEATALYREERRAEIEQMSANVREDTVAAVVLADLQQRQEVEAQRILLENLTKNTRELTKTVLTLIEARNDELFPNIAFVTLGHLEVSAEDQDFLVTLEAKFKAMRDQVFVFGLTERLGSGWKSMAKEEKQKEILQQRKEEKRLRGESKFGEMEQLIGPRSQALPNLRHLMGEDKAFPNVPSKQQIQESGKNINLLADLATRFDVEQESLLSWLQLPEVKALSSRVKHIQLTRLAAEKFVASAEVGHETALLGVGLLERVGEYR
;
A
#
# COMPACT_ATOMS: atom_id res chain seq x y z
N MET A 1 40.53 7.78 16.80
CA MET A 1 41.47 8.25 17.85
C MET A 1 40.93 7.80 19.20
N SER A 2 41.85 7.33 20.04
CA SER A 2 41.69 6.60 21.31
C SER A 2 40.88 7.28 22.43
N ARG A 3 40.15 6.42 23.18
CA ARG A 3 40.05 6.25 24.67
C ARG A 3 39.80 7.48 25.56
N TYR A 4 38.89 7.35 26.54
CA TYR A 4 39.27 7.04 27.93
C TYR A 4 38.08 6.67 28.85
N PHE A 5 38.44 5.90 29.88
CA PHE A 5 37.70 5.21 30.94
C PHE A 5 36.99 6.09 31.98
N GLY A 6 36.07 5.49 32.75
CA GLY A 6 35.81 5.90 34.13
C GLY A 6 34.60 5.19 34.78
N ALA A 7 34.85 4.10 35.51
CA ALA A 7 33.92 3.50 36.47
C ALA A 7 34.20 4.06 37.88
N GLY A 8 33.18 4.14 38.73
CA GLY A 8 33.28 4.53 40.13
C GLY A 8 31.99 4.15 40.88
N ASP A 9 32.16 3.23 41.82
CA ASP A 9 31.18 2.60 42.71
C ASP A 9 31.04 3.37 44.04
N ASP A 10 30.14 2.89 44.89
CA ASP A 10 29.99 3.07 46.34
C ASP A 10 29.12 4.21 46.90
N GLY A 11 27.92 3.80 47.35
CA GLY A 11 27.50 3.79 48.77
C GLY A 11 27.23 5.13 49.49
N ASN A 12 26.05 5.28 50.11
CA ASN A 12 25.89 5.11 51.57
C ASN A 12 24.47 5.47 52.10
N ASP A 13 23.98 4.62 53.00
CA ASP A 13 23.19 4.84 54.22
C ASP A 13 22.09 5.91 54.35
N HIS A 14 20.91 5.47 54.81
CA HIS A 14 20.28 6.07 56.00
C HIS A 14 19.37 5.08 56.75
N ALA A 15 19.67 4.93 58.04
CA ALA A 15 18.95 4.19 59.07
C ALA A 15 17.85 5.04 59.73
N LYS A 16 16.94 4.39 60.47
CA LYS A 16 16.37 4.84 61.77
C LYS A 16 15.42 3.79 62.38
N ASP A 17 15.91 3.15 63.44
CA ASP A 17 15.37 3.00 64.81
C ASP A 17 13.86 3.23 65.07
N ASP A 18 13.22 2.32 65.84
CA ASP A 18 12.98 2.56 67.27
C ASP A 18 12.40 1.32 68.01
N ASP A 19 12.80 1.24 69.29
CA ASP A 19 12.68 0.17 70.29
C ASP A 19 11.35 0.07 71.06
N ASN A 20 11.30 -0.97 71.94
CA ASN A 20 10.65 -1.07 73.27
C ASN A 20 9.27 -1.75 73.37
N ASP A 21 8.91 -2.56 74.39
CA ASP A 21 9.52 -3.02 75.66
C ASP A 21 8.59 -4.12 76.29
N LYS A 22 9.14 -4.99 77.17
CA LYS A 22 8.57 -5.81 78.29
C LYS A 22 7.14 -6.42 78.21
N GLY A 23 6.82 -7.62 78.70
CA GLY A 23 7.43 -8.56 79.63
C GLY A 23 6.30 -9.35 80.36
N ASP A 24 6.67 -10.45 81.04
CA ASP A 24 5.99 -11.09 82.18
C ASP A 24 5.37 -12.51 82.04
N ASP A 25 5.47 -13.21 83.17
CA ASP A 25 5.46 -14.64 83.52
C ASP A 25 4.20 -15.50 83.24
N GLY A 26 4.41 -16.83 83.22
CA GLY A 26 3.65 -17.72 84.12
C GLY A 26 2.75 -18.82 83.51
N THR A 27 3.24 -20.06 83.61
CA THR A 27 2.53 -21.33 83.95
C THR A 27 1.37 -21.89 83.10
N ASP A 28 1.69 -23.05 82.50
CA ASP A 28 1.07 -24.38 82.71
C ASP A 28 -0.23 -24.82 82.01
N ASN A 29 -0.19 -26.09 81.58
CA ASN A 29 -1.23 -27.01 81.08
C ASN A 29 -1.88 -26.83 79.68
N GLY A 30 -1.66 -27.85 78.83
CA GLY A 30 -2.75 -28.48 78.10
C GLY A 30 -2.55 -28.76 76.60
N SER A 31 -2.62 -30.05 76.26
CA SER A 31 -3.04 -30.61 74.96
C SER A 31 -2.03 -30.72 73.81
N SER A 32 -1.36 -31.87 73.82
CA SER A 32 -1.09 -32.70 72.64
C SER A 32 -2.34 -32.82 71.77
N ASP A 33 -2.29 -32.31 70.53
CA ASP A 33 -2.97 -32.88 69.35
C ASP A 33 -2.79 -31.97 68.11
N HIS A 34 -1.56 -31.76 67.60
CA HIS A 34 -1.37 -31.08 66.30
C HIS A 34 -0.06 -31.46 65.57
N LEU A 35 0.29 -32.74 65.52
CA LEU A 35 1.44 -33.21 64.71
C LEU A 35 1.11 -34.30 63.68
N ASN A 36 -0.17 -34.57 63.39
CA ASN A 36 -0.57 -35.61 62.42
C ASN A 36 -1.28 -35.10 61.14
N SER A 37 -1.44 -33.78 60.94
CA SER A 37 -2.07 -33.24 59.72
C SER A 37 -1.08 -32.92 58.58
N ASN A 38 0.22 -32.74 58.87
CA ASN A 38 1.21 -32.34 57.85
C ASN A 38 1.79 -33.51 57.04
N THR A 39 1.75 -34.73 57.56
CA THR A 39 2.25 -35.92 56.84
C THR A 39 1.22 -36.49 55.85
N SER A 40 -0.08 -36.38 56.15
CA SER A 40 -1.14 -36.81 55.23
C SER A 40 -1.29 -35.90 54.01
N SER A 41 -1.06 -34.59 54.17
CA SER A 41 -1.07 -33.64 53.06
C SER A 41 0.06 -33.91 52.07
N SER A 42 1.30 -34.08 52.57
CA SER A 42 2.48 -34.37 51.74
C SER A 42 2.40 -35.71 50.98
N LEU A 43 1.79 -36.74 51.58
CA LEU A 43 1.54 -38.03 50.92
C LEU A 43 0.45 -37.95 49.84
N SER A 44 -0.55 -37.07 49.99
CA SER A 44 -1.56 -36.85 48.95
C SER A 44 -0.96 -36.16 47.71
N TYR A 45 -0.14 -35.13 47.91
CA TYR A 45 0.58 -34.44 46.82
C TYR A 45 1.52 -35.38 46.03
N LEU A 46 2.21 -36.30 46.70
CA LEU A 46 3.08 -37.27 46.01
C LEU A 46 2.30 -38.34 45.23
N LYS A 47 1.07 -38.64 45.65
CA LYS A 47 0.20 -39.58 44.95
C LYS A 47 -0.42 -38.92 43.73
N ASP A 48 -0.86 -37.67 43.86
CA ASP A 48 -1.40 -36.87 42.77
C ASP A 48 -0.36 -36.61 41.67
N ASN A 49 0.92 -36.39 42.03
CA ASN A 49 1.99 -36.27 41.03
C ASN A 49 2.26 -37.58 40.27
N LYS A 50 2.21 -38.73 40.93
CA LYS A 50 2.39 -40.03 40.25
C LYS A 50 1.23 -40.37 39.32
N ASP A 51 0.02 -40.02 39.71
CA ASP A 51 -1.17 -40.21 38.88
C ASP A 51 -1.14 -39.24 37.67
N LEU A 52 -0.56 -38.04 37.83
CA LEU A 52 -0.32 -37.10 36.73
C LEU A 52 0.74 -37.60 35.75
N GLU A 53 1.90 -38.05 36.24
CA GLU A 53 2.97 -38.63 35.41
C GLU A 53 2.48 -39.84 34.62
N ARG A 54 1.69 -40.70 35.26
CA ARG A 54 1.07 -41.86 34.61
C ARG A 54 0.12 -41.45 33.50
N LYS A 55 -0.69 -40.41 33.72
CA LYS A 55 -1.61 -39.90 32.71
C LYS A 55 -0.87 -39.28 31.52
N GLU A 56 0.21 -38.53 31.77
CA GLU A 56 1.07 -37.99 30.72
C GLU A 56 1.80 -39.09 29.93
N GLU A 57 2.13 -40.21 30.58
CA GLU A 57 2.74 -41.37 29.93
C GLU A 57 1.72 -42.13 29.07
N GLU A 58 0.49 -42.31 29.58
CA GLU A 58 -0.63 -42.89 28.84
C GLU A 58 -0.99 -42.02 27.61
N GLU A 59 -1.07 -40.69 27.74
CA GLU A 59 -1.32 -39.76 26.63
C GLU A 59 -0.19 -39.79 25.59
N ARG A 60 1.08 -39.86 26.02
CA ARG A 60 2.22 -40.04 25.11
C ARG A 60 2.14 -41.36 24.36
N GLN A 61 1.74 -42.43 25.04
CA GLN A 61 1.65 -43.75 24.44
C GLN A 61 0.50 -43.85 23.43
N GLU A 62 -0.65 -43.25 23.73
CA GLU A 62 -1.77 -43.12 22.78
C GLU A 62 -1.38 -42.30 21.54
N HIS A 63 -0.62 -41.21 21.73
CA HIS A 63 -0.12 -40.39 20.62
C HIS A 63 0.83 -41.19 19.71
N ILE A 64 1.76 -41.94 20.31
CA ILE A 64 2.68 -42.82 19.57
C ILE A 64 1.89 -43.89 18.81
N GLU A 65 0.94 -44.56 19.45
CA GLU A 65 0.12 -45.59 18.79
C GLU A 65 -0.69 -45.02 17.62
N HIS A 66 -1.29 -43.85 17.78
CA HIS A 66 -2.06 -43.21 16.74
C HIS A 66 -1.17 -42.78 15.56
N SER A 67 0.03 -42.24 15.83
CA SER A 67 1.02 -41.91 14.80
C SER A 67 1.47 -43.15 14.03
N VAL A 68 1.77 -44.25 14.73
CA VAL A 68 2.15 -45.53 14.12
C VAL A 68 1.01 -46.10 13.26
N LYS A 69 -0.23 -46.13 13.78
CA LYS A 69 -1.40 -46.62 13.02
C LYS A 69 -1.63 -45.79 11.75
N ARG A 70 -1.48 -44.47 11.83
CA ARG A 70 -1.65 -43.57 10.69
C ARG A 70 -0.54 -43.75 9.63
N LYS A 71 0.72 -43.91 10.05
CA LYS A 71 1.85 -44.22 9.15
C LYS A 71 1.68 -45.58 8.48
N LEU A 72 1.32 -46.60 9.25
CA LEU A 72 1.11 -47.95 8.75
C LEU A 72 -0.08 -48.01 7.78
N HIS A 73 -1.14 -47.23 8.03
CA HIS A 73 -2.23 -47.03 7.07
C HIS A 73 -1.73 -46.33 5.80
N LYS A 74 -0.98 -45.23 5.92
CA LYS A 74 -0.41 -44.49 4.78
C LYS A 74 0.46 -45.40 3.90
N TRP A 75 1.34 -46.20 4.51
CA TRP A 75 2.18 -47.19 3.83
C TRP A 75 1.35 -48.29 3.18
N HIS A 76 0.31 -48.79 3.84
CA HIS A 76 -0.59 -49.78 3.28
C HIS A 76 -1.38 -49.23 2.08
N THR A 77 -1.80 -47.97 2.12
CA THR A 77 -2.62 -47.36 1.07
C THR A 77 -1.79 -46.90 -0.13
N HIS A 78 -0.58 -46.40 0.10
CA HIS A 78 0.24 -45.76 -0.94
C HIS A 78 1.50 -46.56 -1.33
N GLY A 79 1.71 -47.72 -0.71
CA GLY A 79 2.77 -48.66 -1.05
C GLY A 79 4.19 -48.13 -0.80
N LEU A 80 5.16 -48.71 -1.51
CA LEU A 80 6.59 -48.48 -1.31
C LEU A 80 7.02 -47.01 -1.53
N ALA A 81 6.27 -46.26 -2.34
CA ALA A 81 6.56 -44.85 -2.64
C ALA A 81 6.42 -43.97 -1.39
N ALA A 82 5.37 -44.17 -0.59
CA ALA A 82 5.17 -43.41 0.65
C ALA A 82 6.16 -43.76 1.76
N MET A 83 6.86 -44.90 1.63
CA MET A 83 7.91 -45.32 2.55
C MET A 83 9.27 -44.75 2.15
N LEU A 84 9.48 -44.51 0.85
CA LEU A 84 10.69 -43.88 0.32
C LEU A 84 10.65 -42.35 0.48
N GLU A 85 9.48 -41.72 0.32
CA GLU A 85 9.31 -40.26 0.46
C GLU A 85 9.22 -39.77 1.91
N ASP A 86 9.15 -40.68 2.89
CA ASP A 86 9.23 -40.39 4.34
C ASP A 86 10.72 -40.20 4.75
N HIS A 87 11.42 -39.32 4.01
CA HIS A 87 12.76 -38.89 4.34
C HIS A 87 12.68 -38.04 5.61
N ASP A 88 13.09 -38.64 6.74
CA ASP A 88 13.80 -38.03 7.88
C ASP A 88 13.38 -38.60 9.24
N GLY A 89 12.35 -39.45 9.30
CA GLY A 89 12.05 -40.27 10.49
C GLY A 89 11.76 -39.50 11.80
N MET A 90 11.74 -38.17 11.77
CA MET A 90 11.49 -37.26 12.89
C MET A 90 10.56 -36.15 12.38
N GLY A 91 9.33 -36.52 12.06
CA GLY A 91 8.25 -35.54 11.94
C GLY A 91 8.09 -34.85 13.28
N HIS A 92 8.49 -33.59 13.35
CA HIS A 92 8.25 -32.71 14.48
C HIS A 92 6.74 -32.52 14.57
N ASP A 93 6.06 -33.33 15.40
CA ASP A 93 4.67 -33.10 15.80
C ASP A 93 4.63 -31.95 16.84
N GLY A 94 5.31 -30.84 16.53
CA GLY A 94 5.22 -29.59 17.26
C GLY A 94 4.05 -28.79 16.71
N ASP A 95 3.01 -28.68 17.53
CA ASP A 95 1.92 -27.70 17.48
C ASP A 95 1.46 -27.22 16.09
N MET A 96 0.34 -27.78 15.63
CA MET A 96 -0.37 -27.45 14.38
C MET A 96 -1.07 -26.09 14.45
N THR A 97 -0.33 -25.04 14.80
CA THR A 97 -0.73 -23.66 14.60
C THR A 97 0.49 -22.89 14.12
N ASP A 98 0.38 -22.36 12.90
CA ASP A 98 1.44 -21.63 12.19
C ASP A 98 2.67 -22.46 11.83
N ASP A 99 2.69 -22.90 10.57
CA ASP A 99 3.75 -22.54 9.60
C ASP A 99 4.12 -23.70 8.66
N MET A 100 4.22 -23.34 7.39
CA MET A 100 4.76 -24.08 6.25
C MET A 100 4.23 -25.49 5.97
N MET A 101 3.34 -25.55 4.95
CA MET A 101 3.49 -26.60 3.95
C MET A 101 4.96 -26.65 3.54
N VAL A 102 5.66 -27.74 3.85
CA VAL A 102 6.94 -28.06 3.22
C VAL A 102 6.64 -28.30 1.75
N THR A 103 6.62 -27.20 0.99
CA THR A 103 6.50 -27.18 -0.46
C THR A 103 7.81 -27.72 -1.00
N SER A 104 7.78 -28.97 -1.46
CA SER A 104 8.74 -29.43 -2.43
C SER A 104 8.89 -28.37 -3.53
N ASP A 105 10.11 -28.18 -4.04
CA ASP A 105 10.48 -27.28 -5.13
C ASP A 105 9.57 -27.50 -6.36
N LYS A 106 8.36 -26.90 -6.33
CA LYS A 106 7.41 -26.98 -7.44
C LYS A 106 7.89 -26.01 -8.50
N ASP A 107 8.42 -26.54 -9.60
CA ASP A 107 8.83 -25.73 -10.75
C ASP A 107 7.64 -25.23 -11.59
N SER A 108 6.44 -25.80 -11.41
CA SER A 108 5.27 -25.46 -12.21
C SER A 108 3.96 -25.51 -11.40
N ILE A 109 3.07 -24.59 -11.71
CA ILE A 109 1.70 -24.55 -11.17
C ILE A 109 0.81 -25.39 -12.08
N LYS A 110 -0.05 -26.23 -11.49
CA LYS A 110 -1.03 -27.04 -12.21
C LYS A 110 -2.43 -26.46 -12.03
N THR A 111 -3.35 -26.84 -12.92
CA THR A 111 -4.77 -26.46 -12.81
C THR A 111 -5.36 -26.90 -11.46
N GLY A 112 -4.92 -28.03 -10.92
CA GLY A 112 -5.34 -28.50 -9.60
C GLY A 112 -4.95 -27.56 -8.46
N ASP A 113 -3.77 -26.93 -8.52
CA ASP A 113 -3.34 -25.95 -7.50
C ASP A 113 -4.25 -24.71 -7.53
N VAL A 114 -4.60 -24.22 -8.72
CA VAL A 114 -5.53 -23.09 -8.90
C VAL A 114 -6.92 -23.42 -8.36
N LEU A 115 -7.45 -24.60 -8.67
CA LEU A 115 -8.76 -25.04 -8.17
C LEU A 115 -8.76 -25.23 -6.64
N THR A 116 -7.64 -25.67 -6.07
CA THR A 116 -7.50 -25.83 -4.61
C THR A 116 -7.52 -24.46 -3.91
N LEU A 117 -6.84 -23.45 -4.46
CA LEU A 117 -6.92 -22.08 -3.96
C LEU A 117 -8.32 -21.49 -4.10
N LEU A 118 -9.01 -21.77 -5.21
CA LEU A 118 -10.39 -21.35 -5.41
C LEU A 118 -11.32 -21.96 -4.34
N GLU A 119 -11.21 -23.26 -4.10
CA GLU A 119 -11.99 -23.95 -3.05
C GLU A 119 -11.64 -23.39 -1.66
N ALA A 120 -10.36 -23.10 -1.39
CA ALA A 120 -9.93 -22.48 -0.13
C ALA A 120 -10.49 -21.06 0.06
N LYS A 121 -10.56 -20.25 -1.01
CA LYS A 121 -11.16 -18.90 -0.99
C LYS A 121 -12.61 -18.96 -0.54
N TYR A 122 -13.41 -19.82 -1.18
CA TYR A 122 -14.83 -19.95 -0.85
C TYR A 122 -15.07 -20.63 0.50
N SER A 123 -14.22 -21.60 0.88
CA SER A 123 -14.27 -22.17 2.23
C SER A 123 -14.01 -21.11 3.30
N THR A 124 -13.03 -20.23 3.08
CA THR A 124 -12.73 -19.13 4.01
C THR A 124 -13.87 -18.11 4.05
N LEU A 125 -14.45 -17.74 2.90
CA LEU A 125 -15.64 -16.87 2.86
C LEU A 125 -16.83 -17.47 3.62
N GLN A 126 -17.10 -18.77 3.45
CA GLN A 126 -18.12 -19.48 4.20
C GLN A 126 -17.82 -19.45 5.70
N ASP A 127 -16.58 -19.70 6.10
CA ASP A 127 -16.16 -19.61 7.49
C ASP A 127 -16.37 -18.20 8.07
N ARG A 128 -16.13 -17.14 7.29
CA ARG A 128 -16.41 -15.75 7.71
C ARG A 128 -17.91 -15.50 7.92
N VAL A 129 -18.78 -16.02 7.05
CA VAL A 129 -20.25 -15.94 7.24
C VAL A 129 -20.66 -16.67 8.52
N LEU A 130 -20.12 -17.87 8.75
CA LEU A 130 -20.42 -18.65 9.95
C LEU A 130 -19.89 -18.00 11.23
N MET A 131 -18.74 -17.34 11.16
CA MET A 131 -18.16 -16.60 12.30
C MET A 131 -18.98 -15.35 12.63
N GLU A 132 -19.49 -14.64 11.62
CA GLU A 132 -20.40 -13.51 11.80
C GLU A 132 -21.72 -13.98 12.43
N LEU A 133 -22.25 -15.13 12.01
CA LEU A 133 -23.40 -15.74 12.66
C LEU A 133 -23.12 -16.11 14.11
N ALA A 134 -22.00 -16.78 14.37
CA ALA A 134 -21.59 -17.13 15.72
C ALA A 134 -21.45 -15.88 16.60
N SER A 135 -20.93 -14.78 16.05
CA SER A 135 -20.77 -13.50 16.76
C SER A 135 -22.09 -12.84 17.12
N ARG A 136 -23.16 -13.09 16.37
CA ARG A 136 -24.51 -12.56 16.63
C ARG A 136 -25.33 -13.42 17.57
N VAL A 137 -25.06 -14.73 17.57
CA VAL A 137 -25.74 -15.69 18.47
C VAL A 137 -25.06 -15.75 19.83
N ALA A 138 -23.74 -15.62 19.89
CA ALA A 138 -22.97 -15.67 21.13
C ALA A 138 -23.36 -14.54 22.07
N SER A 139 -23.47 -14.86 23.37
CA SER A 139 -23.66 -13.85 24.41
C SER A 139 -22.32 -13.30 24.90
N MET A 140 -21.24 -14.08 24.78
CA MET A 140 -19.88 -13.72 25.17
C MET A 140 -18.87 -14.05 24.07
N ASP A 141 -17.75 -13.31 24.03
CA ASP A 141 -16.69 -13.54 23.03
C ASP A 141 -16.08 -14.95 23.11
N SER A 142 -16.00 -15.54 24.31
CA SER A 142 -15.48 -16.89 24.52
C SER A 142 -16.32 -17.99 23.86
N GLU A 143 -17.62 -17.76 23.66
CA GLU A 143 -18.54 -18.73 23.09
C GLU A 143 -18.50 -18.75 21.55
N LYS A 144 -17.99 -17.69 20.93
CA LYS A 144 -18.01 -17.51 19.47
C LYS A 144 -17.34 -18.67 18.75
N LEU A 145 -16.18 -19.09 19.20
CA LEU A 145 -15.42 -20.17 18.57
C LEU A 145 -16.11 -21.53 18.73
N GLU A 146 -16.75 -21.77 19.87
CA GLU A 146 -17.51 -23.00 20.13
C GLU A 146 -18.76 -23.09 19.23
N ILE A 147 -19.53 -21.99 19.15
CA ILE A 147 -20.71 -21.89 18.30
C ILE A 147 -20.30 -22.03 16.83
N PHE A 148 -19.25 -21.34 16.39
CA PHE A 148 -18.69 -21.48 15.05
C PHE A 148 -18.35 -22.95 14.72
N ASN A 149 -17.59 -23.61 15.58
CA ASN A 149 -17.19 -25.00 15.39
C ASN A 149 -18.41 -25.96 15.37
N LYS A 150 -19.41 -25.71 16.20
CA LYS A 150 -20.67 -26.47 16.22
C LYS A 150 -21.43 -26.31 14.91
N VAL A 151 -21.68 -25.08 14.47
CA VAL A 151 -22.41 -24.75 13.24
C VAL A 151 -21.67 -25.31 12.02
N LYS A 152 -20.33 -25.15 11.95
CA LYS A 152 -19.51 -25.70 10.87
C LYS A 152 -19.61 -27.23 10.77
N LYS A 153 -19.61 -27.93 11.91
CA LYS A 153 -19.82 -29.39 11.96
C LYS A 153 -21.23 -29.77 11.50
N MET A 154 -22.27 -29.03 11.91
CA MET A 154 -23.66 -29.26 11.49
C MET A 154 -23.81 -29.06 9.97
N LEU A 155 -23.28 -27.96 9.42
CA LEU A 155 -23.30 -27.67 7.98
C LEU A 155 -22.59 -28.76 7.16
N SER A 156 -21.42 -29.21 7.62
CA SER A 156 -20.69 -30.31 6.97
C SER A 156 -21.49 -31.62 6.96
N LYS A 157 -22.19 -31.94 8.06
CA LYS A 157 -23.09 -33.11 8.15
C LYS A 157 -24.31 -32.97 7.25
N ALA A 158 -24.95 -31.81 7.23
CA ALA A 158 -26.11 -31.53 6.38
C ALA A 158 -25.76 -31.70 4.88
N ARG A 159 -24.61 -31.16 4.46
CA ARG A 159 -24.10 -31.32 3.08
C ARG A 159 -23.80 -32.78 2.71
N LYS A 160 -23.25 -33.57 3.64
CA LYS A 160 -22.93 -34.99 3.40
C LYS A 160 -24.18 -35.90 3.39
N ASN A 161 -25.10 -35.68 4.30
CA ASN A 161 -26.22 -36.59 4.54
C ASN A 161 -27.51 -36.18 3.79
N ARG A 162 -27.56 -35.00 3.17
CA ARG A 162 -28.78 -34.40 2.58
C ARG A 162 -29.97 -34.35 3.56
N LEU A 163 -29.70 -34.40 4.87
CA LEU A 163 -30.70 -34.28 5.92
C LEU A 163 -30.79 -32.81 6.32
N GLN A 164 -32.02 -32.29 6.38
CA GLN A 164 -32.29 -30.98 6.95
C GLN A 164 -32.16 -31.08 8.47
N ASP A 165 -31.32 -30.23 9.04
CA ASP A 165 -31.16 -30.09 10.49
C ASP A 165 -31.98 -28.85 10.89
N GLU A 166 -33.14 -29.06 11.52
CA GLU A 166 -34.08 -27.98 11.85
C GLU A 166 -33.44 -26.91 12.73
N ASP A 167 -32.54 -27.30 13.65
CA ASP A 167 -31.83 -26.37 14.53
C ASP A 167 -30.87 -25.48 13.72
N LEU A 168 -30.17 -26.04 12.73
CA LEU A 168 -29.29 -25.28 11.84
C LEU A 168 -30.08 -24.29 10.98
N SER A 169 -31.17 -24.76 10.36
CA SER A 169 -32.04 -23.90 9.54
C SER A 169 -32.59 -22.73 10.34
N GLN A 170 -33.05 -22.99 11.56
CA GLN A 170 -33.58 -21.93 12.42
C GLN A 170 -32.51 -20.90 12.82
N MET A 171 -31.26 -21.32 13.05
CA MET A 171 -30.15 -20.39 13.35
C MET A 171 -29.76 -19.53 12.14
N LEU A 172 -29.73 -20.13 10.94
CA LEU A 172 -29.37 -19.44 9.70
C LEU A 172 -30.43 -18.42 9.27
N GLU A 173 -31.72 -18.76 9.39
CA GLU A 173 -32.85 -17.90 9.02
C GLU A 173 -33.01 -16.68 9.95
N LYS A 174 -32.68 -16.83 11.24
CA LYS A 174 -32.79 -15.75 12.22
C LYS A 174 -31.68 -14.72 12.13
N THR A 175 -30.61 -15.02 11.39
CA THR A 175 -29.42 -14.17 11.34
C THR A 175 -29.25 -13.60 9.93
N ALA A 176 -29.46 -12.29 9.78
CA ALA A 176 -29.36 -11.62 8.49
C ALA A 176 -28.12 -10.71 8.39
N LEU A 177 -27.35 -10.84 7.33
CA LEU A 177 -26.30 -9.88 6.98
C LEU A 177 -26.93 -8.57 6.49
N PRO A 178 -26.34 -7.40 6.80
CA PRO A 178 -26.91 -6.09 6.50
C PRO A 178 -26.74 -5.69 5.03
N VAL A 179 -26.01 -6.49 4.24
CA VAL A 179 -25.67 -6.21 2.85
C VAL A 179 -25.79 -7.51 2.06
N THR A 180 -26.24 -7.41 0.82
CA THR A 180 -26.32 -8.56 -0.08
C THR A 180 -24.93 -9.06 -0.47
N LEU A 181 -24.80 -10.34 -0.87
CA LEU A 181 -23.53 -10.87 -1.37
C LEU A 181 -23.04 -10.07 -2.60
N LEU A 182 -23.95 -9.58 -3.43
CA LEU A 182 -23.63 -8.70 -4.56
C LEU A 182 -23.04 -7.37 -4.08
N GLY A 183 -23.57 -6.77 -3.02
CA GLY A 183 -22.99 -5.55 -2.43
C GLY A 183 -21.60 -5.76 -1.83
N LEU A 184 -21.32 -6.97 -1.33
CA LEU A 184 -20.00 -7.32 -0.77
C LEU A 184 -19.00 -7.67 -1.88
N LEU A 185 -19.25 -8.74 -2.64
CA LEU A 185 -18.30 -9.27 -3.63
C LEU A 185 -18.43 -8.61 -5.01
N GLY A 186 -19.60 -8.08 -5.37
CA GLY A 186 -19.89 -7.58 -6.72
C GLY A 186 -20.18 -8.68 -7.72
N ASP A 187 -20.34 -8.32 -8.98
CA ASP A 187 -20.52 -9.30 -10.05
C ASP A 187 -19.20 -10.04 -10.34
N LEU A 188 -19.33 -11.26 -10.89
CA LEU A 188 -18.21 -11.97 -11.51
C LEU A 188 -17.82 -11.26 -12.82
N ALA A 189 -16.58 -11.43 -13.27
CA ALA A 189 -16.01 -10.68 -14.40
C ALA A 189 -16.88 -10.62 -15.68
N ASP A 190 -17.49 -11.74 -16.08
CA ASP A 190 -18.35 -11.76 -17.28
C ASP A 190 -19.67 -10.99 -17.07
N ALA A 191 -20.27 -11.10 -15.88
CA ALA A 191 -21.51 -10.39 -15.54
C ALA A 191 -21.25 -8.88 -15.33
N GLU A 192 -20.12 -8.53 -14.72
CA GLU A 192 -19.64 -7.16 -14.55
C GLU A 192 -19.50 -6.45 -15.89
N LYS A 193 -18.93 -7.13 -16.90
CA LYS A 193 -18.80 -6.56 -18.24
C LYS A 193 -20.16 -6.20 -18.85
N GLY A 194 -21.17 -7.06 -18.67
CA GLY A 194 -22.54 -6.80 -19.08
C GLY A 194 -23.13 -5.58 -18.37
N ARG A 195 -23.03 -5.55 -17.04
CA ARG A 195 -23.55 -4.42 -16.23
C ARG A 195 -22.85 -3.10 -16.57
N ARG A 196 -21.54 -3.11 -16.81
CA ARG A 196 -20.78 -1.94 -17.24
C ARG A 196 -21.30 -1.38 -18.57
N GLN A 197 -21.63 -2.24 -19.53
CA GLN A 197 -22.25 -1.81 -20.79
C GLN A 197 -23.65 -1.23 -20.58
N GLU A 198 -24.46 -1.83 -19.72
CA GLU A 198 -25.80 -1.32 -19.37
C GLU A 198 -25.73 0.08 -18.71
N PHE A 199 -24.81 0.27 -17.77
CA PHE A 199 -24.64 1.57 -17.10
C PHE A 199 -23.99 2.62 -18.02
N GLU A 200 -23.09 2.22 -18.91
CA GLU A 200 -22.52 3.12 -19.93
C GLU A 200 -23.59 3.59 -20.93
N THR A 201 -24.50 2.71 -21.34
CA THR A 201 -25.62 3.07 -22.22
C THR A 201 -26.62 3.98 -21.51
N LEU A 202 -27.03 3.64 -20.29
CA LEU A 202 -27.88 4.50 -19.47
C LEU A 202 -27.25 5.88 -19.22
N GLY A 203 -25.95 5.92 -18.90
CA GLY A 203 -25.22 7.17 -18.71
C GLY A 203 -25.24 8.07 -19.95
N LYS A 204 -25.06 7.49 -21.15
CA LYS A 204 -25.17 8.22 -22.42
C LYS A 204 -26.57 8.74 -22.67
N GLU A 205 -27.60 7.93 -22.43
CA GLU A 205 -29.00 8.36 -22.58
C GLU A 205 -29.34 9.54 -21.67
N LEU A 206 -28.85 9.53 -20.42
CA LEU A 206 -29.08 10.62 -19.48
C LEU A 206 -28.33 11.91 -19.85
N LEU A 207 -27.13 11.80 -20.44
CA LEU A 207 -26.41 12.95 -21.01
C LEU A 207 -27.13 13.50 -22.25
N GLU A 208 -27.67 12.64 -23.11
CA GLU A 208 -28.49 13.04 -24.27
C GLU A 208 -29.79 13.73 -23.85
N GLN A 209 -30.33 13.39 -22.67
CA GLN A 209 -31.45 14.08 -22.03
C GLN A 209 -31.07 15.43 -21.40
N GLY A 210 -29.80 15.85 -21.51
CA GLY A 210 -29.31 17.14 -21.02
C GLY A 210 -29.01 17.20 -19.52
N LYS A 211 -28.89 16.04 -18.84
CA LYS A 211 -28.44 16.02 -17.43
C LYS A 211 -26.95 16.33 -17.34
N SER A 212 -26.55 16.99 -16.24
CA SER A 212 -25.13 17.23 -15.97
C SER A 212 -24.43 15.92 -15.57
N GLU A 213 -23.12 15.80 -15.81
CA GLU A 213 -22.32 14.64 -15.36
C GLU A 213 -22.53 14.26 -13.89
N PRO A 214 -22.53 15.18 -12.89
CA PRO A 214 -22.76 14.81 -11.50
C PRO A 214 -24.19 14.31 -11.24
N ASP A 215 -25.20 14.78 -11.98
CA ASP A 215 -26.57 14.26 -11.87
C ASP A 215 -26.68 12.84 -12.44
N VAL A 216 -25.96 12.55 -13.52
CA VAL A 216 -25.85 11.21 -14.09
C VAL A 216 -25.22 10.27 -13.07
N ASP A 217 -24.08 10.66 -12.50
CA ASP A 217 -23.35 9.89 -11.49
C ASP A 217 -24.23 9.59 -10.26
N ASN A 218 -24.94 10.60 -9.74
CA ASN A 218 -25.88 10.41 -8.63
C ASN A 218 -27.05 9.48 -8.99
N HIS A 219 -27.55 9.55 -10.24
CA HIS A 219 -28.62 8.66 -10.69
C HIS A 219 -28.13 7.21 -10.79
N LEU A 220 -26.97 6.97 -11.41
CA LEU A 220 -26.36 5.65 -11.52
C LEU A 220 -26.07 5.06 -10.13
N ARG A 221 -25.55 5.88 -9.21
CA ARG A 221 -25.39 5.53 -7.79
C ARG A 221 -26.70 5.08 -7.15
N GLY A 222 -27.77 5.83 -7.36
CA GLY A 222 -29.10 5.50 -6.85
C GLY A 222 -29.61 4.14 -7.38
N VAL A 223 -29.48 3.90 -8.68
CA VAL A 223 -29.89 2.64 -9.32
C VAL A 223 -29.08 1.46 -8.78
N TYR A 224 -27.75 1.59 -8.72
CA TYR A 224 -26.91 0.51 -8.19
C TYR A 224 -27.19 0.22 -6.72
N ASN A 225 -27.34 1.26 -5.89
CA ASN A 225 -27.66 1.10 -4.47
C ASN A 225 -28.98 0.36 -4.26
N GLN A 226 -30.00 0.58 -5.09
CA GLN A 226 -31.25 -0.18 -5.01
C GLN A 226 -31.07 -1.68 -5.31
N ILE A 227 -30.09 -2.04 -6.13
CA ILE A 227 -29.79 -3.43 -6.49
C ILE A 227 -29.02 -4.14 -5.36
N VAL A 228 -28.06 -3.44 -4.74
CA VAL A 228 -27.15 -4.06 -3.76
C VAL A 228 -27.60 -3.92 -2.31
N GLN A 229 -28.46 -2.95 -2.00
CA GLN A 229 -29.02 -2.79 -0.66
C GLN A 229 -30.04 -3.89 -0.37
N GLY A 230 -30.03 -4.38 0.86
CA GLY A 230 -30.96 -5.40 1.33
C GLY A 230 -30.30 -6.31 2.36
N GLU A 231 -31.10 -6.78 3.31
CA GLU A 231 -30.68 -7.79 4.27
C GLU A 231 -30.84 -9.19 3.64
N GLN A 232 -29.84 -10.04 3.81
CA GLN A 232 -29.89 -11.44 3.38
C GLN A 232 -29.57 -12.35 4.55
N THR A 233 -30.40 -13.36 4.74
CA THR A 233 -30.19 -14.41 5.75
C THR A 233 -28.94 -15.23 5.42
N CYS A 234 -28.28 -15.77 6.45
CA CYS A 234 -27.01 -16.47 6.28
C CYS A 234 -27.13 -17.72 5.39
N ASP A 235 -28.27 -18.40 5.37
CA ASP A 235 -28.57 -19.51 4.44
C ASP A 235 -28.49 -19.07 2.98
N VAL A 236 -29.17 -17.99 2.62
CA VAL A 236 -29.20 -17.43 1.26
C VAL A 236 -27.79 -17.04 0.82
N VAL A 237 -27.01 -16.44 1.71
CA VAL A 237 -25.63 -16.04 1.43
C VAL A 237 -24.72 -17.26 1.20
N LEU A 238 -24.85 -18.31 2.01
CA LEU A 238 -24.09 -19.55 1.84
C LEU A 238 -24.43 -20.26 0.53
N ASP A 239 -25.71 -20.31 0.16
CA ASP A 239 -26.16 -20.88 -1.12
C ASP A 239 -25.64 -20.07 -2.30
N GLN A 240 -25.68 -18.74 -2.22
CA GLN A 240 -25.11 -17.86 -3.24
C GLN A 240 -23.60 -18.02 -3.38
N LEU A 241 -22.87 -18.21 -2.29
CA LEU A 241 -21.43 -18.52 -2.32
C LEU A 241 -21.16 -19.87 -3.02
N ASP A 242 -21.96 -20.91 -2.75
CA ASP A 242 -21.84 -22.20 -3.45
C ASP A 242 -22.14 -22.09 -4.94
N MET A 243 -23.13 -21.28 -5.33
CA MET A 243 -23.42 -20.98 -6.73
C MET A 243 -22.27 -20.21 -7.39
N ARG A 244 -21.73 -19.19 -6.71
CA ARG A 244 -20.62 -18.37 -7.21
C ARG A 244 -19.34 -19.19 -7.38
N LEU A 245 -19.04 -20.10 -6.44
CA LEU A 245 -17.93 -21.05 -6.56
C LEU A 245 -18.04 -21.89 -7.83
N LYS A 246 -19.23 -22.43 -8.14
CA LYS A 246 -19.45 -23.22 -9.36
C LYS A 246 -19.24 -22.37 -10.61
N ALA A 247 -19.82 -21.16 -10.65
CA ALA A 247 -19.68 -20.24 -11.77
C ALA A 247 -18.22 -19.80 -11.99
N GLU A 248 -17.50 -19.44 -10.92
CA GLU A 248 -16.08 -19.05 -11.02
C GLU A 248 -15.20 -20.25 -11.41
N ARG A 249 -15.49 -21.45 -10.90
CA ARG A 249 -14.79 -22.69 -11.31
C ARG A 249 -14.95 -22.96 -12.80
N GLU A 250 -16.17 -22.87 -13.31
CA GLU A 250 -16.46 -23.02 -14.73
C GLU A 250 -15.79 -21.93 -15.56
N ALA A 251 -15.79 -20.68 -15.10
CA ALA A 251 -15.13 -19.56 -15.77
C ALA A 251 -13.60 -19.74 -15.82
N VAL A 252 -12.95 -20.13 -14.71
CA VAL A 252 -11.52 -20.41 -14.64
C VAL A 252 -11.16 -21.58 -15.56
N LEU A 253 -11.90 -22.69 -15.50
CA LEU A 253 -11.66 -23.82 -16.39
C LEU A 253 -11.84 -23.42 -17.85
N SER A 254 -12.88 -22.64 -18.17
CA SER A 254 -13.10 -22.14 -19.53
C SER A 254 -11.97 -21.22 -20.00
N ALA A 255 -11.46 -20.34 -19.13
CA ALA A 255 -10.34 -19.45 -19.43
C ALA A 255 -9.04 -20.24 -19.69
N LEU A 256 -8.80 -21.32 -18.94
CA LEU A 256 -7.61 -22.16 -19.10
C LEU A 256 -7.69 -23.05 -20.36
N HIS A 257 -8.87 -23.52 -20.76
CA HIS A 257 -9.06 -24.43 -21.91
C HIS A 257 -9.29 -23.71 -23.24
N ASN A 258 -9.90 -22.52 -23.25
CA ASN A 258 -10.21 -21.80 -24.48
C ASN A 258 -8.97 -21.11 -25.07
N GLN A 259 -8.21 -21.83 -25.89
CA GLN A 259 -7.10 -21.29 -26.71
C GLN A 259 -7.52 -20.14 -27.65
N GLN A 260 -8.83 -19.93 -27.89
CA GLN A 260 -9.37 -18.90 -28.78
C GLN A 260 -9.52 -17.50 -28.16
N ARG A 261 -9.35 -17.32 -26.84
CA ARG A 261 -9.21 -15.98 -26.21
C ARG A 261 -7.75 -15.50 -26.18
N GLN A 262 -7.04 -15.60 -27.31
CA GLN A 262 -5.77 -14.87 -27.55
C GLN A 262 -5.96 -13.33 -27.61
N GLN A 263 -7.06 -12.79 -27.08
CA GLN A 263 -7.30 -11.34 -27.07
C GLN A 263 -6.40 -10.60 -26.08
N ASP A 264 -5.90 -11.27 -25.04
CA ASP A 264 -5.02 -10.66 -24.03
C ASP A 264 -3.53 -11.01 -24.21
N GLY A 265 -3.16 -11.74 -25.28
CA GLY A 265 -1.76 -12.06 -25.61
C GLY A 265 -1.03 -13.01 -24.65
N LEU A 266 -1.71 -13.57 -23.64
CA LEU A 266 -1.12 -14.46 -22.63
C LEU A 266 -1.08 -15.92 -23.11
N SER A 267 0.01 -16.63 -22.76
CA SER A 267 0.10 -18.08 -22.93
C SER A 267 -0.74 -18.82 -21.88
N SER A 268 -1.11 -20.09 -22.15
CA SER A 268 -1.88 -20.90 -21.19
C SER A 268 -1.18 -21.01 -19.82
N THR A 269 0.15 -21.15 -19.81
CA THR A 269 0.96 -21.15 -18.59
C THR A 269 0.91 -19.81 -17.86
N GLN A 270 0.97 -18.69 -18.60
CA GLN A 270 0.89 -17.34 -18.01
C GLN A 270 -0.50 -17.06 -17.43
N ALA A 271 -1.56 -17.46 -18.11
CA ALA A 271 -2.93 -17.36 -17.60
C ALA A 271 -3.09 -18.16 -16.30
N LEU A 272 -2.52 -19.38 -16.27
CA LEU A 272 -2.53 -20.22 -15.08
C LEU A 272 -1.78 -19.59 -13.90
N HIS A 273 -0.59 -19.03 -14.15
CA HIS A 273 0.17 -18.31 -13.12
C HIS A 273 -0.57 -17.06 -12.63
N LEU A 274 -1.21 -16.31 -13.54
CA LEU A 274 -2.00 -15.13 -13.18
C LEU A 274 -3.17 -15.50 -12.27
N HIS A 275 -3.98 -16.50 -12.64
CA HIS A 275 -5.08 -16.97 -11.82
C HIS A 275 -4.62 -17.47 -10.44
N TYR A 276 -3.49 -18.20 -10.39
CA TYR A 276 -2.90 -18.63 -9.13
C TYR A 276 -2.56 -17.43 -8.22
N CYS A 277 -1.81 -16.46 -8.73
CA CYS A 277 -1.42 -15.28 -7.94
C CYS A 277 -2.62 -14.42 -7.53
N CYS A 278 -3.62 -14.26 -8.40
CA CYS A 278 -4.84 -13.52 -8.08
C CYS A 278 -5.65 -14.19 -6.96
N LEU A 279 -5.81 -15.52 -7.00
CA LEU A 279 -6.53 -16.26 -5.95
C LEU A 279 -5.75 -16.28 -4.63
N LEU A 280 -4.42 -16.43 -4.69
CA LEU A 280 -3.56 -16.34 -3.52
C LEU A 280 -3.68 -14.97 -2.85
N ARG A 281 -3.66 -13.89 -3.65
CA ARG A 281 -3.89 -12.53 -3.16
C ARG A 281 -5.24 -12.38 -2.47
N GLN A 282 -6.31 -12.86 -3.11
CA GLN A 282 -7.67 -12.82 -2.55
C GLN A 282 -7.75 -13.59 -1.21
N LEU A 283 -7.04 -14.70 -1.08
CA LEU A 283 -6.93 -15.43 0.18
C LEU A 283 -6.22 -14.63 1.28
N HIS A 284 -5.12 -13.96 0.98
CA HIS A 284 -4.45 -13.09 1.94
C HIS A 284 -5.35 -11.92 2.39
N LEU A 285 -6.11 -11.32 1.47
CA LEU A 285 -7.10 -10.29 1.81
C LEU A 285 -8.21 -10.82 2.73
N LEU A 286 -8.64 -12.07 2.57
CA LEU A 286 -9.59 -12.73 3.50
C LEU A 286 -9.01 -12.97 4.88
N GLN A 287 -7.71 -13.25 4.96
CA GLN A 287 -7.01 -13.50 6.22
C GLN A 287 -6.72 -12.20 6.97
N GLU A 288 -6.52 -11.10 6.25
CA GLU A 288 -6.27 -9.78 6.82
C GLU A 288 -7.46 -9.19 7.57
N GLU A 289 -8.67 -9.44 7.07
CA GLU A 289 -9.89 -8.82 7.60
C GLU A 289 -10.68 -9.79 8.49
N ASP A 290 -11.00 -9.38 9.71
CA ASP A 290 -11.71 -10.24 10.67
C ASP A 290 -13.20 -10.40 10.34
N HIS A 291 -13.83 -9.32 9.89
CA HIS A 291 -15.26 -9.23 9.65
C HIS A 291 -15.64 -9.61 8.22
N MET A 292 -16.74 -10.36 8.05
CA MET A 292 -17.24 -10.79 6.74
C MET A 292 -17.48 -9.61 5.78
N THR A 293 -17.98 -8.48 6.28
CA THR A 293 -18.25 -7.30 5.43
C THR A 293 -16.96 -6.71 4.86
N LEU A 294 -15.93 -6.54 5.70
CA LEU A 294 -14.62 -6.03 5.28
C LEU A 294 -13.92 -6.99 4.32
N ALA A 295 -13.86 -8.27 4.70
CA ALA A 295 -13.25 -9.33 3.91
C ALA A 295 -13.93 -9.49 2.54
N GLY A 296 -15.27 -9.47 2.51
CA GLY A 296 -16.06 -9.53 1.29
C GLY A 296 -15.82 -8.34 0.37
N LEU A 297 -15.82 -7.11 0.89
CA LEU A 297 -15.53 -5.92 0.10
C LEU A 297 -14.10 -5.95 -0.47
N ALA A 298 -13.10 -6.31 0.35
CA ALA A 298 -11.71 -6.38 -0.07
C ALA A 298 -11.49 -7.41 -1.19
N VAL A 299 -12.00 -8.64 -1.02
CA VAL A 299 -11.92 -9.68 -2.06
C VAL A 299 -12.71 -9.28 -3.30
N GLY A 300 -13.91 -8.75 -3.11
CA GLY A 300 -14.77 -8.33 -4.19
C GLY A 300 -14.09 -7.31 -5.10
N LEU A 301 -13.39 -6.33 -4.54
CA LEU A 301 -12.61 -5.34 -5.30
C LEU A 301 -11.41 -5.98 -6.03
N ALA A 302 -10.75 -6.94 -5.38
CA ALA A 302 -9.59 -7.67 -5.91
C ALA A 302 -9.92 -8.71 -7.00
N GLU A 303 -11.19 -9.08 -7.19
CA GLU A 303 -11.62 -10.04 -8.21
C GLU A 303 -11.60 -9.49 -9.64
N ARG A 304 -11.57 -8.16 -9.80
CA ARG A 304 -11.68 -7.52 -11.12
C ARG A 304 -10.73 -6.34 -11.28
N ALA A 305 -10.44 -6.05 -12.54
CA ALA A 305 -9.55 -4.96 -12.91
C ALA A 305 -10.14 -3.60 -12.49
N GLN A 306 -9.42 -2.91 -11.62
CA GLN A 306 -9.77 -1.57 -11.18
C GLN A 306 -9.17 -0.51 -12.10
N VAL A 307 -9.80 0.66 -12.14
CA VAL A 307 -9.22 1.85 -12.79
C VAL A 307 -9.19 2.96 -11.75
N TYR A 308 -8.03 3.58 -11.56
CA TYR A 308 -7.91 4.71 -10.64
C TYR A 308 -8.69 5.92 -11.19
N LYS A 309 -9.83 6.23 -10.57
CA LYS A 309 -10.75 7.31 -10.97
C LYS A 309 -11.32 8.00 -9.70
N PRO A 310 -10.60 8.96 -9.11
CA PRO A 310 -11.01 9.56 -7.84
C PRO A 310 -12.24 10.47 -7.92
N GLN A 311 -12.69 10.87 -9.12
CA GLN A 311 -13.74 11.89 -9.30
C GLN A 311 -14.98 11.42 -10.08
N ARG A 312 -14.96 10.24 -10.72
CA ARG A 312 -16.11 9.74 -11.50
C ARG A 312 -16.79 8.61 -10.76
N TYR A 313 -18.12 8.56 -10.83
CA TYR A 313 -18.87 7.46 -10.26
C TYR A 313 -18.46 6.11 -10.87
N ASP A 314 -18.19 5.17 -9.97
CA ASP A 314 -17.94 3.76 -10.23
C ASP A 314 -18.48 3.01 -9.00
N TRP A 315 -19.25 1.94 -9.18
CA TRP A 315 -19.74 1.18 -8.03
C TRP A 315 -18.61 0.50 -7.25
N ASP A 316 -17.48 0.22 -7.89
CA ASP A 316 -16.27 -0.23 -7.20
C ASP A 316 -15.66 0.88 -6.36
N ARG A 317 -15.78 2.12 -6.82
CA ARG A 317 -15.39 3.27 -6.03
C ARG A 317 -16.25 3.40 -4.78
N ASP A 318 -17.56 3.32 -4.91
CA ASP A 318 -18.49 3.36 -3.77
C ASP A 318 -18.21 2.21 -2.77
N ARG A 319 -17.89 1.01 -3.27
CA ARG A 319 -17.49 -0.11 -2.40
C ARG A 319 -16.14 0.09 -1.72
N SER A 320 -15.18 0.71 -2.41
CA SER A 320 -13.91 1.09 -1.79
C SER A 320 -14.11 2.16 -0.71
N GLU A 321 -15.02 3.11 -0.90
CA GLU A 321 -15.39 4.09 0.14
C GLU A 321 -16.08 3.44 1.33
N GLN A 322 -16.94 2.44 1.10
CA GLN A 322 -17.52 1.63 2.18
C GLN A 322 -16.45 0.85 2.95
N LEU A 323 -15.53 0.18 2.25
CA LEU A 323 -14.41 -0.54 2.86
C LEU A 323 -13.53 0.39 3.68
N ALA A 324 -13.16 1.55 3.13
CA ALA A 324 -12.39 2.57 3.82
C ALA A 324 -13.09 3.11 5.06
N SER A 325 -14.39 3.43 4.97
CA SER A 325 -15.20 3.90 6.11
C SER A 325 -15.17 2.89 7.25
N ARG A 326 -15.42 1.61 6.94
CA ARG A 326 -15.41 0.53 7.94
C ARG A 326 -14.03 0.29 8.55
N ARG A 327 -12.96 0.34 7.75
CA ARG A 327 -11.58 0.23 8.26
C ARG A 327 -11.25 1.37 9.23
N LEU A 328 -11.63 2.60 8.89
CA LEU A 328 -11.47 3.76 9.76
C LEU A 328 -12.25 3.60 11.06
N GLU A 329 -13.52 3.16 11.01
CA GLU A 329 -14.35 2.89 12.19
C GLU A 329 -13.71 1.88 13.15
N VAL A 330 -13.17 0.78 12.60
CA VAL A 330 -12.52 -0.28 13.41
C VAL A 330 -11.21 0.22 14.05
N ARG A 331 -10.55 1.22 13.46
CA ARG A 331 -9.24 1.72 13.88
C ARG A 331 -9.30 2.98 14.76
N VAL A 332 -10.48 3.59 14.94
CA VAL A 332 -10.64 4.77 15.82
C VAL A 332 -10.10 4.48 17.22
N GLY A 333 -9.15 5.31 17.67
CA GLY A 333 -8.57 5.23 19.01
C GLY A 333 -7.66 4.02 19.27
N ARG A 334 -7.38 3.20 18.25
CA ARG A 334 -6.47 2.04 18.36
C ARG A 334 -5.05 2.40 17.92
N ARG A 335 -4.07 1.70 18.48
CA ARG A 335 -2.67 1.81 18.02
C ARG A 335 -2.52 1.11 16.67
N GLN A 336 -1.58 1.59 15.87
CA GLN A 336 -1.20 1.00 14.59
C GLN A 336 -0.92 -0.50 14.75
N VAL A 337 -1.49 -1.31 13.87
CA VAL A 337 -1.24 -2.76 13.87
C VAL A 337 0.15 -2.99 13.27
N LYS A 338 1.08 -3.45 14.10
CA LYS A 338 2.42 -3.85 13.65
C LYS A 338 2.40 -5.33 13.29
N ARG A 339 2.65 -5.66 12.01
CA ARG A 339 2.96 -7.04 11.60
C ARG A 339 4.44 -7.32 11.82
N SER A 340 4.77 -8.57 12.19
CA SER A 340 6.15 -9.01 12.28
C SER A 340 6.83 -8.89 10.92
N THR A 341 7.83 -8.03 10.82
CA THR A 341 8.71 -7.92 9.66
C THR A 341 9.88 -8.85 9.88
N ALA A 342 9.66 -10.16 9.70
CA ALA A 342 10.78 -11.07 9.61
C ALA A 342 11.64 -10.65 8.41
N ASN A 343 12.91 -10.36 8.66
CA ASN A 343 13.87 -10.12 7.59
C ASN A 343 14.11 -11.46 6.91
N ILE A 344 13.67 -11.59 5.67
CA ILE A 344 13.97 -12.76 4.86
C ILE A 344 15.46 -12.73 4.53
N ASP A 345 16.12 -13.86 4.71
CA ASP A 345 17.49 -14.04 4.29
C ASP A 345 17.59 -14.06 2.75
N LEU A 346 18.43 -13.21 2.17
CA LEU A 346 18.66 -13.13 0.73
C LEU A 346 19.11 -14.48 0.16
N ASP A 347 19.92 -15.22 0.91
CA ASP A 347 20.44 -16.53 0.49
C ASP A 347 19.33 -17.58 0.38
N THR A 348 18.21 -17.38 1.08
CA THR A 348 17.03 -18.25 0.96
C THR A 348 16.26 -17.94 -0.31
N LEU A 349 16.07 -16.66 -0.66
CA LEU A 349 15.33 -16.25 -1.86
C LEU A 349 16.00 -16.69 -3.17
N GLU A 350 17.33 -16.78 -3.22
CA GLU A 350 18.04 -17.21 -4.43
C GLU A 350 17.93 -18.71 -4.71
N ARG A 351 17.60 -19.52 -3.68
CA ARG A 351 17.48 -20.99 -3.79
C ARG A 351 16.06 -21.44 -4.13
N VAL A 352 15.11 -20.53 -4.09
CA VAL A 352 13.67 -20.82 -4.19
C VAL A 352 13.22 -20.93 -5.65
N GLY A 353 12.37 -21.92 -5.92
CA GLY A 353 11.78 -22.16 -7.24
C GLY A 353 10.86 -21.02 -7.73
N PRO A 354 10.53 -20.99 -9.03
CA PRO A 354 9.77 -19.89 -9.64
C PRO A 354 8.31 -19.79 -9.17
N VAL A 355 7.72 -20.87 -8.65
CA VAL A 355 6.36 -20.85 -8.08
C VAL A 355 6.40 -20.18 -6.72
N GLU A 356 7.31 -20.59 -5.87
CA GLU A 356 7.44 -20.06 -4.52
C GLU A 356 7.90 -18.60 -4.52
N LEU A 357 8.76 -18.18 -5.47
CA LEU A 357 9.03 -16.75 -5.67
C LEU A 357 7.79 -15.94 -6.05
N ARG A 358 6.82 -16.53 -6.77
CA ARG A 358 5.56 -15.86 -7.08
C ARG A 358 4.62 -15.83 -5.88
N THR A 359 4.60 -16.89 -5.07
CA THR A 359 3.93 -16.88 -3.76
C THR A 359 4.47 -15.74 -2.91
N ARG A 360 5.80 -15.65 -2.78
CA ARG A 360 6.46 -14.59 -2.01
C ARG A 360 6.22 -13.19 -2.57
N LEU A 361 6.18 -13.05 -3.90
CA LEU A 361 5.84 -11.78 -4.54
C LEU A 361 4.46 -11.28 -4.10
N VAL A 362 3.46 -12.18 -4.04
CA VAL A 362 2.10 -11.82 -3.61
C VAL A 362 2.07 -11.49 -2.11
N GLU A 363 2.73 -12.30 -1.27
CA GLU A 363 2.81 -12.05 0.17
C GLU A 363 3.43 -10.70 0.49
N GLU A 364 4.57 -10.39 -0.13
CA GLU A 364 5.29 -9.13 0.10
C GLU A 364 4.53 -7.91 -0.44
N LEU A 365 3.85 -8.07 -1.58
CA LEU A 365 2.96 -7.05 -2.12
C LEU A 365 1.83 -6.73 -1.12
N GLU A 366 1.11 -7.74 -0.63
CA GLU A 366 0.01 -7.53 0.31
C GLU A 366 0.49 -6.99 1.66
N GLN A 367 1.64 -7.45 2.14
CA GLN A 367 2.22 -6.94 3.38
C GLN A 367 2.64 -5.47 3.26
N ALA A 368 3.26 -5.09 2.14
CA ALA A 368 3.61 -3.69 1.87
C ALA A 368 2.34 -2.81 1.78
N GLN A 369 1.33 -3.25 1.03
CA GLN A 369 0.08 -2.52 0.88
C GLN A 369 -0.71 -2.43 2.20
N PHE A 370 -0.68 -3.46 3.04
CA PHE A 370 -1.25 -3.42 4.39
C PHE A 370 -0.60 -2.33 5.24
N LEU A 371 0.73 -2.28 5.27
CA LEU A 371 1.46 -1.26 6.05
C LEU A 371 1.19 0.15 5.53
N GLU A 372 1.05 0.33 4.22
CA GLU A 372 0.60 1.60 3.65
C GLU A 372 -0.81 1.99 4.10
N ARG A 373 -1.75 1.04 4.14
CA ARG A 373 -3.12 1.31 4.64
C ARG A 373 -3.09 1.74 6.10
N GLU A 374 -2.33 1.04 6.94
CA GLU A 374 -2.18 1.39 8.36
C GLU A 374 -1.49 2.75 8.55
N ALA A 375 -0.46 3.07 7.75
CA ALA A 375 0.19 4.37 7.78
C ALA A 375 -0.76 5.50 7.33
N MET A 376 -1.56 5.29 6.28
CA MET A 376 -2.58 6.25 5.84
C MET A 376 -3.65 6.49 6.90
N VAL A 377 -4.14 5.43 7.57
CA VAL A 377 -5.07 5.56 8.70
C VAL A 377 -4.44 6.42 9.81
N GLN A 378 -3.16 6.20 10.13
CA GLN A 378 -2.43 7.01 11.09
C GLN A 378 -2.28 8.48 10.64
N PHE A 379 -2.04 8.74 9.36
CA PHE A 379 -1.95 10.11 8.83
C PHE A 379 -3.31 10.83 8.81
N LEU A 380 -4.42 10.10 8.77
CA LEU A 380 -5.77 10.65 8.78
C LEU A 380 -6.33 10.85 10.20
N GLN A 381 -6.07 9.92 11.13
CA GLN A 381 -6.70 9.87 12.46
C GLN A 381 -5.69 9.90 13.64
N GLY A 382 -4.39 9.85 13.38
CA GLY A 382 -3.37 9.81 14.42
C GLY A 382 -3.22 11.13 15.19
N SER A 383 -2.49 11.10 16.30
CA SER A 383 -2.30 12.28 17.17
C SER A 383 -1.65 13.46 16.46
N GLU A 384 -0.73 13.22 15.50
CA GLU A 384 -0.10 14.28 14.72
C GLU A 384 -0.97 14.75 13.55
N ALA A 385 -1.98 13.97 13.15
CA ALA A 385 -2.83 14.30 12.00
C ALA A 385 -3.55 15.63 12.21
N GLN A 386 -4.08 15.86 13.42
CA GLN A 386 -4.78 17.10 13.75
C GLN A 386 -3.89 18.34 13.62
N THR A 387 -2.63 18.25 14.06
CA THR A 387 -1.66 19.35 13.95
C THR A 387 -1.42 19.75 12.49
N TYR A 388 -1.26 18.77 11.59
CA TYR A 388 -1.09 19.06 10.16
C TYR A 388 -2.38 19.58 9.52
N GLN A 389 -3.54 19.06 9.92
CA GLN A 389 -4.84 19.52 9.43
C GLN A 389 -5.09 20.98 9.81
N GLU A 390 -4.85 21.35 11.06
CA GLU A 390 -4.96 22.75 11.53
C GLU A 390 -4.00 23.67 10.77
N ALA A 391 -2.77 23.23 10.51
CA ALA A 391 -1.77 24.01 9.76
C ALA A 391 -2.12 24.21 8.27
N VAL A 392 -2.99 23.36 7.71
CA VAL A 392 -3.47 23.44 6.32
C VAL A 392 -4.81 24.15 6.23
N SER A 393 -5.60 24.13 7.31
CA SER A 393 -6.90 24.79 7.37
C SER A 393 -6.77 26.29 7.03
N GLY A 394 -7.57 26.75 6.07
CA GLY A 394 -7.54 28.14 5.60
C GLY A 394 -6.47 28.47 4.53
N LEU A 395 -5.62 27.52 4.12
CA LEU A 395 -4.74 27.75 2.96
C LEU A 395 -5.54 27.79 1.65
N SER A 396 -5.19 28.72 0.76
CA SER A 396 -5.74 28.77 -0.60
C SER A 396 -5.27 27.59 -1.46
N LEU A 397 -6.05 27.23 -2.48
CA LEU A 397 -5.73 26.13 -3.41
C LEU A 397 -4.32 26.29 -4.03
N GLU A 398 -3.96 27.50 -4.48
CA GLU A 398 -2.64 27.80 -5.05
C GLU A 398 -1.51 27.57 -4.05
N THR A 399 -1.71 27.96 -2.78
CA THR A 399 -0.71 27.76 -1.72
C THR A 399 -0.54 26.29 -1.40
N ARG A 400 -1.63 25.51 -1.40
CA ARG A 400 -1.58 24.05 -1.21
C ARG A 400 -0.82 23.37 -2.35
N GLN A 401 -1.14 23.71 -3.60
CA GLN A 401 -0.44 23.16 -4.78
C GLN A 401 1.06 23.50 -4.75
N LYS A 402 1.43 24.72 -4.33
CA LYS A 402 2.83 25.11 -4.14
C LYS A 402 3.52 24.30 -3.05
N LYS A 403 2.84 24.05 -1.92
CA LYS A 403 3.38 23.17 -0.85
C LYS A 403 3.54 21.73 -1.34
N ILE A 404 2.58 21.16 -2.05
CA ILE A 404 2.68 19.81 -2.63
C ILE A 404 3.91 19.70 -3.54
N ARG A 405 4.14 20.69 -4.42
CA ARG A 405 5.35 20.74 -5.27
C ARG A 405 6.64 20.71 -4.45
N ASN A 406 6.73 21.51 -3.39
CA ASN A 406 7.88 21.51 -2.49
C ASN A 406 8.08 20.14 -1.81
N LEU A 407 7.01 19.53 -1.32
CA LEU A 407 7.05 18.21 -0.70
C LEU A 407 7.54 17.14 -1.68
N ARG A 408 7.18 17.21 -2.98
CA ARG A 408 7.75 16.31 -4.01
C ARG A 408 9.28 16.42 -4.07
N SER A 409 9.81 17.63 -4.14
CA SER A 409 11.27 17.86 -4.19
C SER A 409 11.98 17.38 -2.92
N ARG A 410 11.40 17.64 -1.74
CA ARG A 410 11.93 17.19 -0.45
C ARG A 410 11.90 15.67 -0.32
N ARG A 411 10.88 15.01 -0.85
CA ARG A 411 10.80 13.54 -0.83
C ARG A 411 11.91 12.90 -1.64
N GLN A 412 12.21 13.43 -2.83
CA GLN A 412 13.33 12.92 -3.63
C GLN A 412 14.67 12.99 -2.90
N GLU A 413 14.90 14.07 -2.15
CA GLU A 413 16.08 14.20 -1.29
C GLU A 413 16.06 13.21 -0.13
N CYS A 414 14.91 13.06 0.51
CA CYS A 414 14.70 12.11 1.60
C CYS A 414 15.04 10.67 1.19
N LEU A 415 14.58 10.26 0.00
CA LEU A 415 14.89 8.95 -0.58
C LEU A 415 16.39 8.79 -0.88
N SER A 416 17.05 9.84 -1.37
CA SER A 416 18.50 9.80 -1.65
C SER A 416 19.38 9.73 -0.41
N LEU A 417 18.87 10.19 0.74
CA LEU A 417 19.58 10.23 2.03
C LEU A 417 19.13 9.14 2.99
N SER A 418 18.20 8.27 2.58
CA SER A 418 17.62 7.20 3.41
C SER A 418 17.04 7.69 4.74
N ASN A 419 16.39 8.86 4.75
CA ASN A 419 15.87 9.49 5.97
C ASN A 419 14.39 9.16 6.21
N TRP A 420 14.09 7.91 6.56
CA TRP A 420 12.72 7.37 6.58
C TRP A 420 11.77 8.08 7.55
N ALA A 421 12.24 8.48 8.74
CA ALA A 421 11.45 9.26 9.69
C ALA A 421 11.00 10.62 9.12
N THR A 422 11.83 11.23 8.27
CA THR A 422 11.47 12.47 7.57
C THR A 422 10.49 12.21 6.43
N ASN A 423 10.60 11.06 5.74
CA ASN A 423 9.65 10.64 4.70
C ASN A 423 8.24 10.51 5.30
N GLN A 424 8.09 9.86 6.44
CA GLN A 424 6.78 9.71 7.10
C GLN A 424 6.15 11.07 7.45
N LYS A 425 6.90 11.98 8.07
CA LYS A 425 6.39 13.33 8.40
C LYS A 425 5.97 14.11 7.16
N LEU A 426 6.75 13.99 6.09
CA LEU A 426 6.45 14.61 4.80
C LEU A 426 5.14 14.06 4.22
N LEU A 427 4.95 12.74 4.26
CA LEU A 427 3.72 12.09 3.78
C LEU A 427 2.51 12.41 4.65
N ALA A 428 2.68 12.58 5.97
CA ALA A 428 1.62 13.06 6.86
C ALA A 428 1.18 14.49 6.48
N GLU A 429 2.12 15.41 6.25
CA GLU A 429 1.84 16.77 5.77
C GLU A 429 1.14 16.75 4.39
N ALA A 430 1.62 15.91 3.47
CA ALA A 430 1.02 15.73 2.15
C ALA A 430 -0.41 15.19 2.23
N THR A 431 -0.67 14.23 3.13
CA THR A 431 -1.99 13.66 3.36
C THR A 431 -2.96 14.73 3.87
N ALA A 432 -2.53 15.60 4.79
CA ALA A 432 -3.36 16.70 5.27
C ALA A 432 -3.70 17.71 4.15
N LEU A 433 -2.74 18.04 3.29
CA LEU A 433 -2.96 18.89 2.11
C LEU A 433 -3.99 18.29 1.15
N TYR A 434 -3.82 17.02 0.82
CA TYR A 434 -4.70 16.28 -0.09
C TYR A 434 -6.11 16.11 0.48
N ARG A 435 -6.23 15.84 1.78
CA ARG A 435 -7.51 15.74 2.48
C ARG A 435 -8.31 17.03 2.38
N GLU A 436 -7.67 18.18 2.56
CA GLU A 436 -8.33 19.48 2.46
C GLU A 436 -8.72 19.83 1.00
N GLU A 437 -7.99 19.32 0.01
CA GLU A 437 -8.42 19.39 -1.40
C GLU A 437 -9.68 18.55 -1.63
N ARG A 438 -9.71 17.30 -1.16
CA ARG A 438 -10.89 16.43 -1.25
C ARG A 438 -12.10 16.97 -0.49
N ARG A 439 -11.90 17.55 0.69
CA ARG A 439 -12.95 18.26 1.41
C ARG A 439 -13.61 19.32 0.53
N ALA A 440 -12.81 20.21 -0.05
CA ALA A 440 -13.31 21.31 -0.88
C ALA A 440 -14.07 20.81 -2.12
N GLU A 441 -13.66 19.68 -2.71
CA GLU A 441 -14.39 19.04 -3.81
C GLU A 441 -15.73 18.45 -3.36
N ILE A 442 -15.78 17.75 -2.23
CA ILE A 442 -17.02 17.12 -1.73
C ILE A 442 -18.00 18.19 -1.24
N GLU A 443 -17.51 19.27 -0.62
CA GLU A 443 -18.33 20.40 -0.17
C GLU A 443 -19.01 21.14 -1.34
N GLN A 444 -18.41 21.12 -2.55
CA GLN A 444 -19.08 21.64 -3.75
C GLN A 444 -20.30 20.82 -4.15
N MET A 445 -20.32 19.52 -3.82
CA MET A 445 -21.42 18.61 -4.15
C MET A 445 -22.43 18.46 -3.00
N SER A 446 -21.99 18.66 -1.75
CA SER A 446 -22.76 18.43 -0.53
C SER A 446 -22.46 19.48 0.53
N ALA A 447 -23.47 20.21 1.00
CA ALA A 447 -23.29 21.33 1.94
C ALA A 447 -22.88 20.92 3.37
N ASN A 448 -22.90 19.62 3.73
CA ASN A 448 -22.61 19.14 5.09
C ASN A 448 -21.78 17.85 5.06
N VAL A 449 -20.47 17.99 4.85
CA VAL A 449 -19.56 16.84 4.75
C VAL A 449 -19.02 16.48 6.14
N ARG A 450 -19.21 15.22 6.56
CA ARG A 450 -18.61 14.71 7.80
C ARG A 450 -17.11 14.50 7.61
N GLU A 451 -16.32 14.78 8.65
CA GLU A 451 -14.87 14.54 8.68
C GLU A 451 -14.49 13.10 8.33
N ASP A 452 -15.26 12.14 8.85
CA ASP A 452 -15.06 10.70 8.61
C ASP A 452 -15.25 10.35 7.13
N THR A 453 -16.19 11.01 6.46
CA THR A 453 -16.47 10.80 5.03
C THR A 453 -15.30 11.27 4.18
N VAL A 454 -14.71 12.43 4.49
CA VAL A 454 -13.50 12.90 3.77
C VAL A 454 -12.33 11.95 3.97
N ALA A 455 -12.12 11.47 5.20
CA ALA A 455 -11.07 10.50 5.49
C ALA A 455 -11.28 9.17 4.73
N ALA A 456 -12.53 8.69 4.66
CA ALA A 456 -12.89 7.48 3.91
C ALA A 456 -12.61 7.64 2.41
N VAL A 457 -12.93 8.79 1.81
CA VAL A 457 -12.62 9.09 0.40
C VAL A 457 -11.11 9.05 0.13
N VAL A 458 -10.30 9.65 1.00
CA VAL A 458 -8.83 9.64 0.86
C VAL A 458 -8.26 8.23 0.99
N LEU A 459 -8.75 7.43 1.94
CA LEU A 459 -8.31 6.05 2.09
C LEU A 459 -8.81 5.16 0.94
N ALA A 460 -9.98 5.43 0.37
CA ALA A 460 -10.48 4.76 -0.82
C ALA A 460 -9.62 5.05 -2.07
N ASP A 461 -9.10 6.27 -2.21
CA ASP A 461 -8.14 6.60 -3.27
C ASP A 461 -6.89 5.71 -3.17
N LEU A 462 -6.35 5.55 -1.95
CA LEU A 462 -5.21 4.66 -1.71
C LEU A 462 -5.54 3.22 -2.09
N GLN A 463 -6.68 2.70 -1.64
CA GLN A 463 -7.08 1.32 -1.90
C GLN A 463 -7.27 1.06 -3.40
N GLN A 464 -7.97 1.94 -4.11
CA GLN A 464 -8.16 1.81 -5.56
C GLN A 464 -6.81 1.87 -6.30
N ARG A 465 -5.89 2.74 -5.85
CA ARG A 465 -4.53 2.78 -6.40
C ARG A 465 -3.76 1.49 -6.15
N GLN A 466 -3.87 0.91 -4.96
CA GLN A 466 -3.26 -0.39 -4.61
C GLN A 466 -3.79 -1.53 -5.47
N GLU A 467 -5.09 -1.55 -5.79
CA GLU A 467 -5.67 -2.55 -6.71
C GLU A 467 -5.08 -2.43 -8.14
N VAL A 468 -4.94 -1.20 -8.64
CA VAL A 468 -4.32 -0.95 -9.96
C VAL A 468 -2.85 -1.39 -9.97
N GLU A 469 -2.11 -1.05 -8.92
CA GLU A 469 -0.71 -1.44 -8.78
C GLU A 469 -0.56 -2.97 -8.68
N ALA A 470 -1.40 -3.63 -7.88
CA ALA A 470 -1.36 -5.07 -7.70
C ALA A 470 -1.58 -5.78 -9.05
N GLN A 471 -2.61 -5.37 -9.82
CA GLN A 471 -2.85 -5.92 -11.14
C GLN A 471 -1.64 -5.70 -12.08
N ARG A 472 -1.05 -4.49 -12.06
CA ARG A 472 0.14 -4.17 -12.87
C ARG A 472 1.32 -5.06 -12.50
N ILE A 473 1.66 -5.18 -11.22
CA ILE A 473 2.77 -6.00 -10.72
C ILE A 473 2.53 -7.46 -11.10
N LEU A 474 1.33 -8.01 -10.89
CA LEU A 474 1.05 -9.40 -11.23
C LEU A 474 1.24 -9.67 -12.72
N LEU A 475 0.77 -8.79 -13.61
CA LEU A 475 0.92 -8.93 -15.06
C LEU A 475 2.37 -8.78 -15.54
N GLU A 476 3.08 -7.75 -15.08
CA GLU A 476 4.48 -7.49 -15.47
C GLU A 476 5.43 -8.62 -15.08
N ASN A 477 5.11 -9.36 -14.00
CA ASN A 477 5.95 -10.43 -13.48
C ASN A 477 5.63 -11.81 -14.10
N LEU A 478 4.65 -11.94 -14.99
CA LEU A 478 4.32 -13.21 -15.64
C LEU A 478 5.43 -13.71 -16.57
N THR A 479 6.11 -12.79 -17.25
CA THR A 479 7.15 -13.09 -18.25
C THR A 479 8.57 -13.08 -17.69
N LYS A 480 8.75 -12.60 -16.46
CA LYS A 480 10.06 -12.44 -15.83
C LYS A 480 10.67 -13.78 -15.44
N ASN A 481 11.99 -13.87 -15.57
CA ASN A 481 12.75 -15.04 -15.11
C ASN A 481 12.95 -15.00 -13.57
N THR A 482 13.44 -16.11 -12.99
CA THR A 482 13.70 -16.23 -11.55
C THR A 482 14.51 -15.07 -10.98
N ARG A 483 15.59 -14.66 -11.65
CA ARG A 483 16.46 -13.56 -11.20
C ARG A 483 15.73 -12.22 -11.16
N GLU A 484 14.93 -11.94 -12.18
CA GLU A 484 14.11 -10.72 -12.25
C GLU A 484 12.97 -10.71 -11.24
N LEU A 485 12.37 -11.88 -10.97
CA LEU A 485 11.39 -12.06 -9.91
C LEU A 485 12.01 -11.82 -8.53
N THR A 486 13.16 -12.45 -8.23
CA THR A 486 13.90 -12.22 -6.99
C THR A 486 14.20 -10.73 -6.80
N LYS A 487 14.68 -10.04 -7.84
CA LYS A 487 14.91 -8.58 -7.77
C LYS A 487 13.63 -7.81 -7.44
N THR A 488 12.50 -8.20 -8.04
CA THR A 488 11.22 -7.53 -7.78
C THR A 488 10.75 -7.76 -6.33
N VAL A 489 10.86 -8.99 -5.83
CA VAL A 489 10.56 -9.33 -4.42
C VAL A 489 11.45 -8.53 -3.47
N LEU A 490 12.75 -8.46 -3.72
CA LEU A 490 13.68 -7.67 -2.91
C LEU A 490 13.33 -6.18 -2.92
N THR A 491 12.93 -5.63 -4.07
CA THR A 491 12.50 -4.22 -4.17
C THR A 491 11.26 -3.96 -3.31
N LEU A 492 10.31 -4.90 -3.23
CA LEU A 492 9.14 -4.79 -2.35
C LEU A 492 9.53 -4.87 -0.87
N ILE A 493 10.43 -5.80 -0.51
CA ILE A 493 10.94 -5.95 0.86
C ILE A 493 11.68 -4.68 1.31
N GLU A 494 12.56 -4.13 0.46
CA GLU A 494 13.27 -2.87 0.72
C GLU A 494 12.27 -1.73 0.91
N ALA A 495 11.32 -1.57 -0.04
CA ALA A 495 10.31 -0.51 0.04
C ALA A 495 9.44 -0.60 1.31
N ARG A 496 9.15 -1.82 1.76
CA ARG A 496 8.42 -2.13 2.98
C ARG A 496 9.24 -1.81 4.23
N ASN A 497 10.47 -2.32 4.29
CA ASN A 497 11.37 -2.15 5.45
C ASN A 497 11.79 -0.68 5.65
N ASP A 498 11.96 0.05 4.55
CA ASP A 498 12.29 1.48 4.55
C ASP A 498 11.05 2.39 4.63
N GLU A 499 9.84 1.80 4.72
CA GLU A 499 8.56 2.52 4.86
C GLU A 499 8.41 3.64 3.81
N LEU A 500 8.72 3.31 2.55
CA LEU A 500 8.75 4.28 1.45
C LEU A 500 7.35 4.81 1.08
N PHE A 501 6.34 3.95 1.27
CA PHE A 501 4.92 4.18 0.98
C PHE A 501 4.66 4.82 -0.39
N PRO A 502 5.08 4.17 -1.50
CA PRO A 502 4.90 4.68 -2.85
C PRO A 502 3.46 5.04 -3.20
N ASN A 503 2.45 4.25 -2.80
CA ASN A 503 1.06 4.56 -3.18
C ASN A 503 0.48 5.73 -2.40
N ILE A 504 0.85 5.92 -1.13
CA ILE A 504 0.46 7.12 -0.36
C ILE A 504 0.96 8.36 -1.08
N ALA A 505 2.21 8.34 -1.52
CA ALA A 505 2.78 9.46 -2.24
C ALA A 505 2.20 9.64 -3.66
N PHE A 506 1.86 8.55 -4.34
CA PHE A 506 1.14 8.64 -5.61
C PHE A 506 -0.18 9.41 -5.42
N VAL A 507 -0.98 9.02 -4.42
CA VAL A 507 -2.29 9.64 -4.16
C VAL A 507 -2.15 11.08 -3.67
N THR A 508 -1.30 11.31 -2.67
CA THR A 508 -1.24 12.61 -1.95
C THR A 508 -0.35 13.64 -2.63
N LEU A 509 0.80 13.22 -3.14
CA LEU A 509 1.71 14.10 -3.86
C LEU A 509 1.40 14.10 -5.35
N GLY A 510 0.53 13.24 -5.88
CA GLY A 510 0.40 13.08 -7.33
C GLY A 510 1.72 12.64 -7.97
N HIS A 511 2.53 11.83 -7.26
CA HIS A 511 3.77 11.33 -7.82
C HIS A 511 3.43 10.45 -9.01
N LEU A 512 3.85 10.87 -10.20
CA LEU A 512 3.52 10.18 -11.43
C LEU A 512 4.50 9.02 -11.63
N GLU A 513 3.98 7.82 -11.83
CA GLU A 513 4.77 6.67 -12.28
C GLU A 513 5.29 6.98 -13.68
N VAL A 514 6.54 7.42 -13.74
CA VAL A 514 7.25 7.61 -14.98
C VAL A 514 7.97 6.30 -15.29
N SER A 515 7.80 5.77 -16.51
CA SER A 515 8.50 4.55 -16.90
C SER A 515 10.01 4.76 -16.79
N ALA A 516 10.79 3.70 -16.64
CA ALA A 516 12.26 3.82 -16.59
C ALA A 516 12.82 4.55 -17.82
N GLU A 517 12.21 4.36 -18.99
CA GLU A 517 12.56 5.08 -20.23
C GLU A 517 12.19 6.57 -20.18
N ASP A 518 11.04 6.88 -19.57
CA ASP A 518 10.55 8.25 -19.49
C ASP A 518 11.25 9.04 -18.35
N GLN A 519 11.87 8.35 -17.39
CA GLN A 519 12.61 8.95 -16.28
C GLN A 519 13.83 9.76 -16.78
N ASP A 520 14.43 9.32 -17.88
CA ASP A 520 15.54 10.03 -18.53
C ASP A 520 15.14 11.44 -18.97
N PHE A 521 13.88 11.67 -19.32
CA PHE A 521 13.39 13.01 -19.66
C PHE A 521 13.41 13.93 -18.44
N LEU A 522 12.94 13.45 -17.28
CA LEU A 522 12.93 14.22 -16.04
C LEU A 522 14.36 14.54 -15.59
N VAL A 523 15.26 13.55 -15.63
CA VAL A 523 16.68 13.74 -15.29
C VAL A 523 17.34 14.76 -16.22
N THR A 524 17.03 14.70 -17.52
CA THR A 524 17.58 15.62 -18.52
C THR A 524 17.02 17.03 -18.36
N LEU A 525 15.74 17.17 -18.04
CA LEU A 525 15.10 18.46 -17.76
C LEU A 525 15.70 19.12 -16.51
N GLU A 526 15.85 18.37 -15.41
CA GLU A 526 16.53 18.86 -14.20
C GLU A 526 17.96 19.29 -14.53
N ALA A 527 18.68 18.50 -15.34
CA ALA A 527 20.05 18.83 -15.77
C ALA A 527 20.11 20.12 -16.62
N LYS A 528 19.13 20.36 -17.49
CA LYS A 528 18.99 21.60 -18.28
C LYS A 528 18.85 22.81 -17.35
N PHE A 529 17.89 22.78 -16.43
CA PHE A 529 17.64 23.89 -15.51
C PHE A 529 18.74 24.06 -14.47
N LYS A 530 19.41 22.98 -14.07
CA LYS A 530 20.63 23.05 -13.27
C LYS A 530 21.75 23.79 -13.99
N ALA A 531 21.98 23.49 -15.27
CA ALA A 531 22.99 24.19 -16.07
C ALA A 531 22.67 25.69 -16.21
N MET A 532 21.40 26.05 -16.44
CA MET A 532 20.98 27.45 -16.49
C MET A 532 21.19 28.17 -15.14
N ARG A 533 20.81 27.55 -14.02
CA ARG A 533 21.07 28.09 -12.67
C ARG A 533 22.56 28.29 -12.42
N ASP A 534 23.40 27.35 -12.85
CA ASP A 534 24.85 27.45 -12.72
C ASP A 534 25.42 28.68 -13.41
N GLN A 535 24.93 28.99 -14.61
CA GLN A 535 25.34 30.21 -15.33
C GLN A 535 24.95 31.47 -14.58
N VAL A 536 23.75 31.49 -13.98
CA VAL A 536 23.29 32.61 -13.17
C VAL A 536 24.13 32.77 -11.89
N PHE A 537 24.52 31.67 -11.24
CA PHE A 537 25.46 31.73 -10.11
C PHE A 537 26.84 32.20 -10.52
N VAL A 538 27.38 31.71 -11.63
CA VAL A 538 28.69 32.16 -12.16
C VAL A 538 28.66 33.66 -12.43
N PHE A 539 27.56 34.18 -12.99
CA PHE A 539 27.37 35.62 -13.18
C PHE A 539 27.41 36.37 -11.84
N GLY A 540 26.57 35.99 -10.86
CA GLY A 540 26.52 36.65 -9.55
C GLY A 540 27.85 36.60 -8.80
N LEU A 541 28.57 35.48 -8.86
CA LEU A 541 29.88 35.30 -8.25
C LEU A 541 30.97 36.13 -8.95
N THR A 542 30.93 36.20 -10.29
CA THR A 542 31.86 37.03 -11.07
C THR A 542 31.67 38.51 -10.74
N GLU A 543 30.43 38.97 -10.57
CA GLU A 543 30.15 40.36 -10.17
C GLU A 543 30.58 40.63 -8.72
N ARG A 544 30.29 39.72 -7.79
CA ARG A 544 30.61 39.90 -6.37
C ARG A 544 32.10 39.86 -6.07
N LEU A 545 32.85 38.98 -6.74
CA LEU A 545 34.26 38.73 -6.47
C LEU A 545 35.21 39.34 -7.53
N GLY A 546 34.68 39.77 -8.68
CA GLY A 546 35.43 40.47 -9.72
C GLY A 546 36.65 39.70 -10.24
N SER A 547 37.83 40.32 -10.13
CA SER A 547 39.11 39.70 -10.49
C SER A 547 39.44 38.48 -9.62
N GLY A 548 38.97 38.46 -8.37
CA GLY A 548 39.13 37.33 -7.45
C GLY A 548 38.52 36.04 -7.99
N TRP A 549 37.35 36.12 -8.64
CA TRP A 549 36.73 34.97 -9.30
C TRP A 549 37.57 34.42 -10.44
N LYS A 550 38.26 35.30 -11.19
CA LYS A 550 39.13 34.88 -12.31
C LYS A 550 40.38 34.15 -11.81
N SER A 551 40.94 34.60 -10.67
CA SER A 551 42.14 34.02 -10.05
C SER A 551 41.92 32.76 -9.21
N MET A 552 40.68 32.44 -8.82
CA MET A 552 40.38 31.23 -8.05
C MET A 552 40.68 29.94 -8.84
N ALA A 553 41.09 28.89 -8.12
CA ALA A 553 41.28 27.57 -8.73
C ALA A 553 39.92 26.98 -9.17
N LYS A 554 39.95 26.09 -10.17
CA LYS A 554 38.71 25.47 -10.70
C LYS A 554 37.92 24.74 -9.60
N GLU A 555 38.61 24.09 -8.68
CA GLU A 555 37.99 23.40 -7.53
C GLU A 555 37.30 24.36 -6.56
N GLU A 556 37.89 25.52 -6.30
CA GLU A 556 37.32 26.54 -5.42
C GLU A 556 36.08 27.20 -6.05
N LYS A 557 36.13 27.50 -7.36
CA LYS A 557 34.96 27.98 -8.10
C LYS A 557 33.80 26.97 -8.03
N GLN A 558 34.12 25.69 -8.19
CA GLN A 558 33.13 24.62 -8.11
C GLN A 558 32.53 24.50 -6.71
N LYS A 559 33.34 24.65 -5.66
CA LYS A 559 32.88 24.63 -4.27
C LYS A 559 31.93 25.80 -3.96
N GLU A 560 32.26 27.00 -4.45
CA GLU A 560 31.42 28.18 -4.26
C GLU A 560 30.08 28.06 -5.01
N ILE A 561 30.08 27.56 -6.24
CA ILE A 561 28.84 27.26 -6.98
C ILE A 561 28.01 26.21 -6.22
N LEU A 562 28.65 25.17 -5.67
CA LEU A 562 27.96 24.15 -4.90
C LEU A 562 27.34 24.71 -3.60
N GLN A 563 27.99 25.68 -2.97
CA GLN A 563 27.45 26.40 -1.83
C GLN A 563 26.23 27.25 -2.22
N GLN A 564 26.32 28.01 -3.32
CA GLN A 564 25.19 28.77 -3.85
C GLN A 564 24.01 27.86 -4.22
N ARG A 565 24.27 26.67 -4.80
CA ARG A 565 23.22 25.67 -5.06
C ARG A 565 22.54 25.18 -3.79
N LYS A 566 23.30 24.90 -2.73
CA LYS A 566 22.73 24.45 -1.46
C LYS A 566 21.82 25.51 -0.87
N GLU A 567 22.26 26.76 -0.92
CA GLU A 567 21.49 27.88 -0.39
C GLU A 567 20.25 28.20 -1.25
N GLU A 568 20.38 28.18 -2.58
CA GLU A 568 19.24 28.33 -3.50
C GLU A 568 18.20 27.23 -3.29
N LYS A 569 18.65 25.98 -3.16
CA LYS A 569 17.79 24.84 -2.88
C LYS A 569 17.09 24.98 -1.52
N ARG A 570 17.81 25.44 -0.48
CA ARG A 570 17.23 25.73 0.84
C ARG A 570 16.17 26.82 0.77
N LEU A 571 16.47 27.94 0.13
CA LEU A 571 15.55 29.08 -0.03
C LEU A 571 14.33 28.73 -0.87
N ARG A 572 14.50 27.91 -1.92
CA ARG A 572 13.40 27.34 -2.71
C ARG A 572 12.51 26.45 -1.83
N GLY A 573 13.12 25.57 -1.03
CA GLY A 573 12.42 24.73 -0.04
C GLY A 573 11.70 25.53 1.06
N GLU A 574 12.15 26.74 1.37
CA GLU A 574 11.48 27.64 2.31
C GLU A 574 10.52 28.64 1.64
N SER A 575 10.39 28.60 0.30
CA SER A 575 9.62 29.56 -0.49
C SER A 575 10.02 31.03 -0.31
N LYS A 576 11.27 31.30 0.07
CA LYS A 576 11.82 32.64 0.29
C LYS A 576 12.45 33.20 -0.98
N PHE A 577 11.63 33.37 -2.03
CA PHE A 577 12.09 33.83 -3.35
C PHE A 577 12.71 35.24 -3.32
N GLY A 578 12.30 36.10 -2.39
CA GLY A 578 12.92 37.41 -2.20
C GLY A 578 14.35 37.35 -1.67
N GLU A 579 14.70 36.32 -0.90
CA GLU A 579 16.07 36.10 -0.42
C GLU A 579 16.96 35.47 -1.49
N MET A 580 16.39 34.74 -2.46
CA MET A 580 17.14 34.20 -3.61
C MET A 580 17.79 35.31 -4.44
N GLU A 581 17.23 36.52 -4.41
CA GLU A 581 17.79 37.68 -5.08
C GLU A 581 19.18 38.08 -4.54
N GLN A 582 19.36 37.92 -3.23
CA GLN A 582 20.61 38.24 -2.55
C GLN A 582 21.75 37.30 -2.98
N LEU A 583 21.46 36.10 -3.49
CA LEU A 583 22.47 35.15 -3.97
C LEU A 583 23.19 35.62 -5.23
N ILE A 584 22.51 36.37 -6.09
CA ILE A 584 23.08 36.89 -7.35
C ILE A 584 23.70 38.28 -7.14
N GLY A 585 23.26 39.00 -6.11
CA GLY A 585 23.75 40.34 -5.75
C GLY A 585 22.88 41.47 -6.32
N PRO A 586 23.23 42.74 -6.01
CA PRO A 586 22.38 43.91 -6.24
C PRO A 586 22.11 44.25 -7.71
N ARG A 587 22.93 43.76 -8.64
CA ARG A 587 22.70 43.91 -10.09
C ARG A 587 21.66 42.95 -10.66
N SER A 588 21.16 42.00 -9.87
CA SER A 588 20.09 41.10 -10.31
C SER A 588 18.77 41.81 -10.62
N GLN A 589 18.52 42.99 -10.02
CA GLN A 589 17.38 43.86 -10.35
C GLN A 589 17.46 44.49 -11.73
N ALA A 590 18.67 44.56 -12.31
CA ALA A 590 18.91 45.11 -13.64
C ALA A 590 18.96 44.04 -14.73
N LEU A 591 18.85 42.75 -14.36
CA LEU A 591 18.83 41.66 -15.34
C LEU A 591 17.51 41.68 -16.12
N PRO A 592 17.54 41.38 -17.43
CA PRO A 592 16.31 41.21 -18.20
C PRO A 592 15.46 40.07 -17.62
N ASN A 593 14.14 40.21 -17.65
CA ASN A 593 13.21 39.14 -17.26
C ASN A 593 13.46 37.89 -18.11
N LEU A 594 13.24 36.70 -17.55
CA LEU A 594 13.54 35.43 -18.22
C LEU A 594 12.78 35.31 -19.56
N ARG A 595 11.52 35.78 -19.60
CA ARG A 595 10.72 35.82 -20.83
C ARG A 595 11.36 36.63 -21.96
N HIS A 596 12.17 37.64 -21.64
CA HIS A 596 12.91 38.41 -22.65
C HIS A 596 14.11 37.64 -23.21
N LEU A 597 14.76 36.82 -22.38
CA LEU A 597 15.93 36.02 -22.76
C LEU A 597 15.53 34.70 -23.44
N MET A 598 14.57 33.96 -22.90
CA MET A 598 14.19 32.64 -23.40
C MET A 598 12.96 32.67 -24.33
N GLY A 599 12.12 33.70 -24.24
CA GLY A 599 10.81 33.72 -24.90
C GLY A 599 9.72 33.11 -24.01
N GLU A 600 8.59 32.76 -24.63
CA GLU A 600 7.45 32.15 -23.93
C GLU A 600 7.81 30.77 -23.36
N ASP A 601 6.99 30.29 -22.42
CA ASP A 601 7.24 28.99 -21.79
C ASP A 601 6.96 27.85 -22.76
N LYS A 602 7.87 26.88 -22.76
CA LYS A 602 7.79 25.72 -23.64
C LYS A 602 6.57 24.88 -23.26
N ALA A 603 5.61 24.79 -24.17
CA ALA A 603 4.50 23.84 -24.08
C ALA A 603 4.87 22.56 -24.85
N PHE A 604 4.65 21.40 -24.23
CA PHE A 604 4.77 20.13 -24.97
C PHE A 604 3.57 19.96 -25.91
N PRO A 605 3.74 19.30 -27.09
CA PRO A 605 2.66 19.15 -28.07
C PRO A 605 1.39 18.53 -27.49
N ASN A 606 0.22 19.00 -27.92
CA ASN A 606 -1.11 18.50 -27.52
C ASN A 606 -1.46 18.62 -26.03
N VAL A 607 -0.66 19.31 -25.22
CA VAL A 607 -1.05 19.69 -23.86
C VAL A 607 -1.76 21.04 -23.93
N PRO A 608 -3.04 21.16 -23.51
CA PRO A 608 -3.71 22.46 -23.46
C PRO A 608 -2.91 23.35 -22.51
N SER A 609 -2.37 24.45 -23.06
CA SER A 609 -1.66 25.44 -22.26
C SER A 609 -2.64 25.99 -21.24
N LYS A 610 -2.54 25.57 -19.98
CA LYS A 610 -3.19 26.30 -18.89
C LYS A 610 -2.57 27.69 -18.93
N GLN A 611 -3.32 28.68 -19.39
CA GLN A 611 -2.96 30.09 -19.30
C GLN A 611 -2.99 30.51 -17.82
N GLN A 612 -2.08 29.98 -17.02
CA GLN A 612 -1.86 30.36 -15.62
C GLN A 612 -0.56 31.16 -15.52
N ILE A 613 -0.46 32.21 -16.33
CA ILE A 613 0.35 33.37 -15.99
C ILE A 613 -0.52 34.60 -16.26
N GLN A 614 -1.53 34.80 -15.42
CA GLN A 614 -2.00 36.16 -15.19
C GLN A 614 -0.85 36.90 -14.51
N GLU A 615 -0.25 37.83 -15.24
CA GLU A 615 0.42 39.04 -14.76
C GLU A 615 0.89 39.05 -13.30
N SER A 616 1.88 38.22 -12.94
CA SER A 616 2.76 38.56 -11.81
C SER A 616 3.78 39.59 -12.31
N GLY A 617 3.30 40.80 -12.62
CA GLY A 617 4.11 41.97 -12.99
C GLY A 617 5.00 42.50 -11.87
N LYS A 618 5.56 41.63 -11.03
CA LYS A 618 6.60 41.97 -10.06
C LYS A 618 7.85 41.27 -10.49
N ASN A 619 8.94 42.01 -10.62
CA ASN A 619 10.30 41.54 -10.90
C ASN A 619 10.66 40.39 -9.96
N ILE A 620 10.32 39.16 -10.35
CA ILE A 620 10.76 37.96 -9.68
C ILE A 620 12.18 37.75 -10.19
N ASN A 621 13.14 37.68 -9.27
CA ASN A 621 14.53 37.43 -9.58
C ASN A 621 14.70 36.25 -10.56
N LEU A 622 15.69 36.33 -11.45
CA LEU A 622 15.98 35.33 -12.49
C LEU A 622 16.02 33.87 -11.98
N LEU A 623 16.55 33.60 -10.78
CA LEU A 623 16.57 32.25 -10.20
C LEU A 623 15.17 31.76 -9.80
N ALA A 624 14.33 32.66 -9.28
CA ALA A 624 12.96 32.35 -8.92
C ALA A 624 12.07 32.17 -10.16
N ASP A 625 12.36 32.91 -11.23
CA ASP A 625 11.70 32.75 -12.53
C ASP A 625 12.10 31.40 -13.18
N LEU A 626 13.40 31.06 -13.16
CA LEU A 626 13.89 29.75 -13.61
C LEU A 626 13.29 28.58 -12.80
N ALA A 627 13.08 28.77 -11.49
CA ALA A 627 12.41 27.78 -10.65
C ALA A 627 10.95 27.57 -11.09
N THR A 628 10.24 28.66 -11.33
CA THR A 628 8.83 28.63 -11.75
C THR A 628 8.68 28.00 -13.12
N ARG A 629 9.54 28.36 -14.08
CA ARG A 629 9.54 27.77 -15.43
C ARG A 629 9.89 26.28 -15.41
N PHE A 630 10.84 25.86 -14.57
CA PHE A 630 11.15 24.44 -14.39
C PHE A 630 9.91 23.66 -13.97
N ASP A 631 9.16 24.16 -12.97
CA ASP A 631 7.94 23.49 -12.50
C ASP A 631 6.90 23.37 -13.62
N VAL A 632 6.69 24.44 -14.39
CA VAL A 632 5.73 24.46 -15.52
C VAL A 632 6.14 23.49 -16.63
N GLU A 633 7.42 23.49 -17.02
CA GLU A 633 7.94 22.57 -18.03
C GLU A 633 7.90 21.12 -17.55
N GLN A 634 8.17 20.88 -16.25
CA GLN A 634 8.10 19.55 -15.66
C GLN A 634 6.66 19.03 -15.66
N GLU A 635 5.69 19.84 -15.24
CA GLU A 635 4.26 19.46 -15.28
C GLU A 635 3.77 19.21 -16.71
N SER A 636 4.18 20.05 -17.66
CA SER A 636 3.83 19.89 -19.07
C SER A 636 4.45 18.63 -19.68
N LEU A 637 5.71 18.34 -19.35
CA LEU A 637 6.40 17.11 -19.76
C LEU A 637 5.69 15.87 -19.20
N LEU A 638 5.35 15.91 -17.91
CA LEU A 638 4.66 14.82 -17.24
C LEU A 638 3.27 14.57 -17.84
N SER A 639 2.50 15.64 -18.12
CA SER A 639 1.20 15.52 -18.79
C SER A 639 1.34 14.94 -20.19
N TRP A 640 2.37 15.35 -20.95
CA TRP A 640 2.65 14.82 -22.27
C TRP A 640 3.01 13.33 -22.23
N LEU A 641 3.91 12.92 -21.34
CA LEU A 641 4.31 11.51 -21.16
C LEU A 641 3.13 10.58 -20.81
N GLN A 642 2.07 11.13 -20.21
CA GLN A 642 0.88 10.36 -19.85
C GLN A 642 -0.10 10.13 -20.99
N LEU A 643 -0.03 10.91 -22.06
CA LEU A 643 -0.93 10.76 -23.20
C LEU A 643 -0.79 9.35 -23.80
N PRO A 644 -1.89 8.62 -24.06
CA PRO A 644 -1.85 7.28 -24.64
C PRO A 644 -1.07 7.25 -25.97
N GLU A 645 -1.22 8.32 -26.75
CA GLU A 645 -0.51 8.57 -28.00
C GLU A 645 1.01 8.59 -27.81
N VAL A 646 1.48 9.22 -26.72
CA VAL A 646 2.91 9.36 -26.39
C VAL A 646 3.47 8.05 -25.86
N LYS A 647 2.68 7.31 -25.07
CA LYS A 647 3.04 5.94 -24.65
C LYS A 647 3.16 4.99 -25.83
N ALA A 648 2.36 5.19 -26.87
CA ALA A 648 2.41 4.41 -28.11
C ALA A 648 3.50 4.86 -29.10
N LEU A 649 4.23 5.95 -28.83
CA LEU A 649 5.30 6.41 -29.70
C LEU A 649 6.47 5.40 -29.71
N SER A 650 7.05 5.22 -30.89
CA SER A 650 8.28 4.43 -31.03
C SER A 650 9.42 5.04 -30.21
N SER A 651 10.32 4.18 -29.68
CA SER A 651 11.51 4.60 -28.93
C SER A 651 12.36 5.62 -29.69
N ARG A 652 12.36 5.56 -31.04
CA ARG A 652 13.05 6.53 -31.89
C ARG A 652 12.50 7.95 -31.73
N VAL A 653 11.18 8.12 -31.69
CA VAL A 653 10.55 9.44 -31.54
C VAL A 653 10.79 9.99 -30.13
N LYS A 654 10.67 9.15 -29.10
CA LYS A 654 11.04 9.52 -27.73
C LYS A 654 12.51 9.95 -27.66
N HIS A 655 13.41 9.19 -28.28
CA HIS A 655 14.84 9.50 -28.29
C HIS A 655 15.17 10.85 -28.96
N ILE A 656 14.46 11.22 -30.03
CA ILE A 656 14.61 12.55 -30.66
C ILE A 656 14.24 13.67 -29.68
N GLN A 657 13.13 13.53 -28.96
CA GLN A 657 12.70 14.54 -27.97
C GLN A 657 13.68 14.63 -26.80
N LEU A 658 14.16 13.47 -26.31
CA LEU A 658 15.20 13.43 -25.28
C LEU A 658 16.50 14.09 -25.74
N THR A 659 16.93 13.82 -26.98
CA THR A 659 18.14 14.42 -27.59
C THR A 659 18.00 15.93 -27.72
N ARG A 660 16.80 16.43 -28.04
CA ARG A 660 16.52 17.86 -28.08
C ARG A 660 16.67 18.51 -26.70
N LEU A 661 16.10 17.89 -25.67
CA LEU A 661 16.25 18.31 -24.28
C LEU A 661 17.73 18.26 -23.81
N ALA A 662 18.47 17.26 -24.27
CA ALA A 662 19.91 17.16 -24.03
C ALA A 662 20.72 18.24 -24.77
N ALA A 663 20.29 18.64 -25.97
CA ALA A 663 20.89 19.74 -26.72
C ALA A 663 20.63 21.11 -26.04
N GLU A 664 19.42 21.33 -25.53
CA GLU A 664 19.09 22.50 -24.69
C GLU A 664 20.02 22.57 -23.47
N LYS A 665 20.15 21.46 -22.72
CA LYS A 665 21.12 21.35 -21.61
C LYS A 665 22.55 21.65 -22.08
N PHE A 666 22.98 21.09 -23.21
CA PHE A 666 24.33 21.29 -23.73
C PHE A 666 24.61 22.77 -23.98
N VAL A 667 23.72 23.48 -24.67
CA VAL A 667 23.85 24.92 -24.93
C VAL A 667 23.91 25.72 -23.63
N ALA A 668 23.04 25.41 -22.66
CA ALA A 668 23.08 26.05 -21.35
C ALA A 668 24.45 25.91 -20.65
N SER A 669 25.13 24.78 -20.85
CA SER A 669 26.43 24.49 -20.23
C SER A 669 27.66 24.95 -21.03
N ALA A 670 27.53 25.08 -22.36
CA ALA A 670 28.65 25.39 -23.25
C ALA A 670 28.93 26.90 -23.35
N GLU A 671 27.90 27.71 -23.17
CA GLU A 671 27.99 29.16 -23.24
C GLU A 671 28.71 29.76 -22.02
N VAL A 672 29.46 30.84 -22.26
CA VAL A 672 30.28 31.51 -21.23
C VAL A 672 29.48 32.55 -20.44
N GLY A 673 28.43 33.12 -21.06
CA GLY A 673 27.57 34.13 -20.46
C GLY A 673 26.18 33.57 -20.16
N HIS A 674 25.60 34.00 -19.04
CA HIS A 674 24.23 33.61 -18.68
C HIS A 674 23.19 34.10 -19.71
N GLU A 675 23.34 35.31 -20.26
CA GLU A 675 22.43 35.83 -21.30
C GLU A 675 22.50 35.01 -22.58
N THR A 676 23.72 34.69 -23.08
CA THR A 676 23.88 33.89 -24.31
C THR A 676 23.42 32.45 -24.11
N ALA A 677 23.65 31.87 -22.92
CA ALA A 677 23.14 30.57 -22.54
C ALA A 677 21.60 30.54 -22.60
N LEU A 678 20.93 31.49 -21.93
CA LEU A 678 19.46 31.55 -21.87
C LEU A 678 18.85 31.85 -23.24
N LEU A 679 19.43 32.79 -24.01
CA LEU A 679 19.03 33.06 -25.40
C LEU A 679 19.17 31.83 -26.29
N GLY A 680 20.31 31.13 -26.19
CA GLY A 680 20.58 29.92 -26.95
C GLY A 680 19.58 28.80 -26.65
N VAL A 681 19.26 28.57 -25.36
CA VAL A 681 18.23 27.63 -24.96
C VAL A 681 16.86 28.04 -25.51
N GLY A 682 16.46 29.30 -25.32
CA GLY A 682 15.18 29.81 -25.81
C GLY A 682 15.03 29.76 -27.34
N LEU A 683 16.13 29.85 -28.09
CA LEU A 683 16.11 29.62 -29.54
C LEU A 683 15.88 28.15 -29.86
N LEU A 684 16.57 27.22 -29.19
CA LEU A 684 16.39 25.77 -29.39
C LEU A 684 14.99 25.28 -29.03
N GLU A 685 14.37 25.85 -28.00
CA GLU A 685 12.99 25.54 -27.62
C GLU A 685 11.98 25.87 -28.72
N ARG A 686 12.30 26.85 -29.58
CA ARG A 686 11.48 27.23 -30.74
C ARG A 686 11.84 26.47 -32.02
N VAL A 687 13.07 25.96 -32.13
CA VAL A 687 13.51 25.12 -33.27
C VAL A 687 12.84 23.75 -33.17
N GLY A 688 11.63 23.64 -33.71
CA GLY A 688 10.82 22.42 -33.72
C GLY A 688 9.31 22.63 -33.49
N GLU A 689 8.86 23.85 -33.19
CA GLU A 689 7.43 24.20 -33.09
C GLU A 689 6.78 24.52 -34.46
N TYR A 690 7.36 24.02 -35.56
CA TYR A 690 6.67 24.10 -36.84
C TYR A 690 5.47 23.15 -36.82
N ARG A 691 4.29 23.78 -36.74
CA ARG A 691 2.95 23.18 -36.78
C ARG A 691 2.75 22.15 -37.88
#